data_AF-A0A7W1RAE4-F1
#
_entry.id   AF-A0A7W1RAE4-F1
#
_cell.length_a   1.000
_cell.length_b   1.000
_cell.length_c   1.000
_cell.angle_alpha   90.00
_cell.angle_beta   90.00
_cell.angle_gamma   90.00
#
_symmetry.space_group_name_H-M   'P 1'
#
loop_
_entity.id
_entity.type
_entity.pdbx_description
1 polymer ?
#
loop_
_entity_poly.entity_id
_entity_poly.type
_entity_poly.pdbx_seq_one_letter_code
_entity_poly.pdbx_strand_id
1 'polypeptide(L)'
;MALAPAGAQALVNPVLNGFASDSVTLPGATAVAVAGHYAYVTDYYAGKLTAVDISNPAAPVIAGSSAASNSLLNGSTVNISGGYAYVVSKNRNATNGSNNNDDGSGNSLTILDIATNPASPTIVGSIRDPNTLFGSYGVAMSGHYVYVASQGCLSGQPCADHSVGCAFAVIDVSNPSAPWIVAAIHSTPLPPPWGGSGALGHATSVAISGNYAYVTAAYQTRVTVVNIANPLSPKIISSPKDTTNLQFPVDVAVSGQYAYVVDQISPGRLTVLDVSNPTSPQIVTSLASASLNGAYRIRIRGDFAYVSASSAADVAVLDISNPLIPRLAATVTDTAHLNKTTGLDLDPSGSYLVASSPFLSTQAQPNYPPYALQPGGPTLTGTTSVITLDPSPIAVSISPASEPANPTAQTSANFSFSVNDAVASLRCRLDSGPWLPCATQTSQSYDLLGAASHTFSVQATDAAGNTSIPSYSWTVTAPVNTAPPVISGAATQGQTLSVSTGSWTGSPSFAYQWQRCDQSGLNCNAISGATTSTYTLGAADVASTLVAVVTASSSAGSTPASSAASSVVSAPPANIAAPAITGTATQGQTLTATTGSWSGYPTPTFTYQWQRCDQNGLNCNAISGATTPTYTLGAADVASTLVVTVTASNSAGNAQANSATSSIITGPPANTTPPTISGTATQGQTLTATTGSWSGYPTPTFTYQWQRCDQSGLNCNAISGATTPTYTLLSADVGAKLMVTITASNSAGNTQANSSASAVVIAAAGPLTPLLDDFARPNNSGPPGPNWTHMQVSSTGPTNDLFIINQQITGRSGSNADYWNPQAYGPNSEVWLTVAVKPNVDLDPVVLGLRFQNPGAANASGYQAYYIFRSSQADQYKIIARTNGTTSTTLASVNGPTLKAGDQLLFRAIGTTLELWRSSTGTWTRLLLATDSTFPSAGYLNLTQRNGAVRLTSFGGGTLP
;
A
#
# COMPACT_ATOMS: atom_id res chain seq x y z
N MET A 1 4.36 28.89 52.38
CA MET A 1 5.41 28.30 51.54
C MET A 1 5.44 26.81 51.86
N ALA A 2 5.04 25.95 50.93
CA ALA A 2 5.05 24.51 51.14
C ALA A 2 6.50 24.02 50.99
N LEU A 3 7.15 23.70 52.11
CA LEU A 3 8.35 22.88 52.09
C LEU A 3 7.97 21.52 51.49
N ALA A 4 8.73 21.05 50.50
CA ALA A 4 8.64 19.67 50.03
C ALA A 4 8.77 18.70 51.23
N PRO A 5 8.11 17.53 51.21
CA PRO A 5 8.20 16.60 52.32
C PRO A 5 9.58 15.96 52.32
N ALA A 6 10.53 16.56 53.04
CA ALA A 6 11.57 15.75 53.66
C ALA A 6 10.83 14.81 54.63
N GLY A 7 10.89 13.51 54.37
CA GLY A 7 10.30 12.50 55.27
C GLY A 7 10.78 12.75 56.69
N ALA A 8 9.87 13.16 57.57
CA ALA A 8 10.22 13.49 58.94
C ALA A 8 10.38 12.20 59.72
N GLN A 9 11.57 12.04 60.30
CA GLN A 9 11.93 10.86 61.06
C GLN A 9 11.35 10.93 62.46
N ALA A 10 10.87 9.78 62.92
CA ALA A 10 10.62 9.57 64.33
C ALA A 10 11.97 9.46 65.04
N LEU A 11 12.31 10.44 65.87
CA LEU A 11 13.18 10.17 67.00
C LEU A 11 12.42 10.06 68.29
N VAL A 12 12.87 9.13 69.10
CA VAL A 12 12.56 9.10 70.53
C VAL A 12 13.48 10.10 71.23
N ASN A 13 12.85 11.00 71.98
CA ASN A 13 13.39 12.01 72.90
C ASN A 13 14.14 13.20 72.27
N PRO A 14 13.40 14.18 71.71
CA PRO A 14 13.90 15.55 71.59
C PRO A 14 14.58 16.00 72.89
N VAL A 15 15.71 16.68 72.78
CA VAL A 15 16.51 17.11 73.93
C VAL A 15 16.64 18.63 73.90
N LEU A 16 16.40 19.28 75.03
CA LEU A 16 16.77 20.69 75.21
C LEU A 16 18.29 20.80 75.12
N ASN A 17 18.79 21.42 74.04
CA ASN A 17 20.21 21.46 73.72
C ASN A 17 20.90 22.69 74.31
N GLY A 18 20.24 23.84 74.27
CA GLY A 18 20.75 25.10 74.79
C GLY A 18 19.67 26.16 74.87
N PHE A 19 19.94 27.27 75.55
CA PHE A 19 19.02 28.38 75.69
C PHE A 19 19.74 29.72 75.84
N ALA A 20 19.06 30.81 75.48
CA ALA A 20 19.46 32.18 75.74
C ALA A 20 18.37 32.88 76.55
N SER A 21 18.73 33.41 77.71
CA SER A 21 17.80 34.09 78.63
C SER A 21 18.30 35.48 78.96
N ASP A 22 17.45 36.50 78.83
CA ASP A 22 17.81 37.87 79.20
C ASP A 22 16.60 38.69 79.61
N SER A 23 16.77 39.55 80.63
CA SER A 23 15.70 40.36 81.21
C SER A 23 15.55 41.74 80.59
N VAL A 24 16.46 42.14 79.70
CA VAL A 24 16.52 43.47 79.09
C VAL A 24 16.19 43.44 77.60
N THR A 25 16.75 42.46 76.89
CA THR A 25 16.66 42.27 75.44
C THR A 25 15.58 41.27 75.03
N LEU A 26 15.26 40.28 75.87
CA LEU A 26 14.16 39.32 75.64
C LEU A 26 12.98 39.43 76.64
N PRO A 27 12.62 40.61 77.22
CA PRO A 27 11.62 40.65 78.27
C PRO A 27 10.24 40.28 77.73
N GLY A 28 9.68 39.18 78.27
CA GLY A 28 8.38 38.68 77.84
C GLY A 28 8.42 38.03 76.46
N ALA A 29 9.45 37.27 76.12
CA ALA A 29 9.52 36.51 74.88
C ALA A 29 8.27 35.63 74.63
N THR A 30 7.37 36.06 73.74
CA THR A 30 6.03 35.48 73.53
C THR A 30 5.88 34.70 72.23
N ALA A 31 6.62 35.05 71.19
CA ALA A 31 6.59 34.38 69.91
C ALA A 31 7.98 34.34 69.30
N VAL A 32 8.21 33.31 68.48
CA VAL A 32 9.45 33.09 67.75
C VAL A 32 9.13 32.64 66.34
N ALA A 33 9.97 33.06 65.38
CA ALA A 33 10.04 32.51 64.03
C ALA A 33 11.50 32.35 63.62
N VAL A 34 11.83 31.32 62.85
CA VAL A 34 13.23 31.02 62.49
C VAL A 34 13.47 31.29 61.00
N ALA A 35 14.59 31.95 60.68
CA ALA A 35 15.09 32.04 59.31
C ALA A 35 16.61 31.96 59.25
N GLY A 36 17.10 31.03 58.43
CA GLY A 36 18.52 30.67 58.42
C GLY A 36 18.93 30.11 59.78
N HIS A 37 20.00 30.67 60.36
CA HIS A 37 20.50 30.34 61.70
C HIS A 37 20.10 31.37 62.75
N TYR A 38 19.04 32.16 62.52
CA TYR A 38 18.53 33.13 63.49
C TYR A 38 17.09 32.80 63.90
N ALA A 39 16.85 32.81 65.22
CA ALA A 39 15.53 32.84 65.80
C ALA A 39 15.14 34.30 66.10
N TYR A 40 14.06 34.78 65.49
CA TYR A 40 13.52 36.12 65.67
C TYR A 40 12.39 36.07 66.70
N VAL A 41 12.61 36.71 67.84
CA VAL A 41 11.77 36.61 69.02
C VAL A 41 11.13 37.96 69.31
N THR A 42 9.81 37.96 69.54
CA THR A 42 9.08 39.18 69.88
C THR A 42 9.25 39.51 71.36
N ASP A 43 9.78 40.70 71.63
CA ASP A 43 10.03 41.16 72.99
C ASP A 43 8.81 41.94 73.47
N TYR A 44 7.87 41.22 74.09
CA TYR A 44 6.53 41.73 74.40
C TYR A 44 6.55 43.07 75.15
N TYR A 45 7.47 43.26 76.10
CA TYR A 45 7.56 44.48 76.90
C TYR A 45 8.52 45.55 76.36
N ALA A 46 9.53 45.15 75.57
CA ALA A 46 10.53 46.08 75.03
C ALA A 46 10.11 46.70 73.69
N GLY A 47 9.13 46.10 73.01
CA GLY A 47 8.64 46.58 71.71
C GLY A 47 9.70 46.45 70.61
N LYS A 48 10.42 45.32 70.62
CA LYS A 48 11.50 45.01 69.69
C LYS A 48 11.29 43.61 69.10
N LEU A 49 11.98 43.35 68.00
CA LEU A 49 12.24 42.02 67.49
C LEU A 49 13.72 41.71 67.70
N THR A 50 14.02 40.71 68.51
CA THR A 50 15.39 40.29 68.84
C THR A 50 15.80 39.07 68.02
N ALA A 51 16.97 39.14 67.40
CA ALA A 51 17.60 38.02 66.71
C ALA A 51 18.52 37.27 67.66
N VAL A 52 18.28 35.97 67.80
CA VAL A 52 19.13 35.03 68.55
C VAL A 52 19.83 34.13 67.53
N ASP A 53 21.15 34.17 67.50
CA ASP A 53 21.99 33.28 66.69
C ASP A 53 21.95 31.86 67.29
N ILE A 54 21.46 30.92 66.48
CA ILE A 54 21.32 29.49 66.83
C ILE A 54 22.27 28.61 66.00
N SER A 55 23.30 29.18 65.37
CA SER A 55 24.33 28.44 64.62
C SER A 55 25.11 27.45 65.50
N ASN A 56 25.20 27.72 66.81
CA ASN A 56 25.56 26.76 67.84
C ASN A 56 24.33 26.44 68.73
N PRO A 57 23.55 25.39 68.40
CA PRO A 57 22.33 25.03 69.11
C PRO A 57 22.52 24.69 70.61
N ALA A 58 23.74 24.31 71.02
CA ALA A 58 24.05 24.04 72.43
C ALA A 58 24.32 25.32 73.25
N ALA A 59 24.62 26.43 72.57
CA ALA A 59 24.91 27.72 73.20
C ALA A 59 24.42 28.87 72.29
N PRO A 60 23.09 29.05 72.14
CA PRO A 60 22.54 30.15 71.36
C PRO A 60 22.88 31.51 72.00
N VAL A 61 23.08 32.54 71.17
CA VAL A 61 23.55 33.86 71.63
C VAL A 61 22.66 34.96 71.06
N ILE A 62 22.34 35.97 71.87
CA ILE A 62 21.60 37.16 71.44
C ILE A 62 22.51 37.98 70.51
N ALA A 63 22.15 38.09 69.24
CA ALA A 63 22.96 38.75 68.22
C ALA A 63 22.67 40.25 68.12
N GLY A 64 21.41 40.64 68.30
CA GLY A 64 20.98 42.03 68.28
C GLY A 64 19.46 42.17 68.18
N SER A 65 18.96 43.40 68.19
CA SER A 65 17.53 43.68 68.17
C SER A 65 17.20 44.85 67.26
N SER A 66 15.95 44.92 66.81
CA SER A 66 15.43 46.12 66.15
C SER A 66 15.43 47.34 67.07
N ALA A 67 15.25 48.52 66.48
CA ALA A 67 14.82 49.70 67.24
C ALA A 67 13.47 49.42 67.93
N ALA A 68 13.28 50.02 69.11
CA ALA A 68 12.00 49.93 69.82
C ALA A 68 10.92 50.72 69.06
N SER A 69 9.71 50.18 68.96
CA SER A 69 8.57 50.84 68.32
C SER A 69 7.27 50.58 69.08
N ASN A 70 6.39 51.58 69.11
CA ASN A 70 5.03 51.42 69.63
C ASN A 70 4.23 50.36 68.87
N SER A 71 4.55 50.13 67.58
CA SER A 71 3.91 49.12 66.74
C SER A 71 4.40 47.68 67.01
N LEU A 72 5.42 47.52 67.85
CA LEU A 72 6.00 46.22 68.26
C LEU A 72 5.75 45.89 69.73
N LEU A 73 5.29 46.86 70.54
CA LEU A 73 4.85 46.57 71.91
C LEU A 73 3.73 45.55 71.89
N ASN A 74 3.71 44.62 72.86
CA ASN A 74 2.78 43.50 72.90
C ASN A 74 2.79 42.60 71.64
N GLY A 75 3.96 42.40 71.02
CA GLY A 75 4.13 41.46 69.91
C GLY A 75 3.61 40.07 70.29
N SER A 76 2.60 39.57 69.58
CA SER A 76 1.88 38.35 69.93
C SER A 76 2.24 37.16 69.04
N THR A 77 2.59 37.43 67.78
CA THR A 77 3.06 36.45 66.81
C THR A 77 4.00 37.14 65.83
N VAL A 78 5.02 36.41 65.41
CA VAL A 78 5.87 36.74 64.27
C VAL A 78 5.79 35.63 63.24
N ASN A 79 5.80 36.00 61.96
CA ASN A 79 5.91 35.06 60.85
C ASN A 79 6.93 35.61 59.83
N ILE A 80 7.60 34.73 59.09
CA ILE A 80 8.68 35.13 58.18
C ILE A 80 8.35 34.71 56.75
N SER A 81 8.54 35.63 55.81
CA SER A 81 8.42 35.33 54.39
C SER A 81 9.23 36.31 53.54
N GLY A 82 9.86 35.82 52.47
CA GLY A 82 10.54 36.66 51.49
C GLY A 82 11.66 37.54 52.05
N GLY A 83 12.33 37.12 53.13
CA GLY A 83 13.38 37.92 53.79
C GLY A 83 12.87 39.00 54.74
N TYR A 84 11.57 38.99 55.06
CA TYR A 84 10.95 39.91 56.01
C TYR A 84 10.32 39.17 57.18
N ALA A 85 10.35 39.78 58.37
CA ALA A 85 9.58 39.38 59.54
C ALA A 85 8.32 40.26 59.66
N TYR A 86 7.17 39.60 59.85
CA TYR A 86 5.85 40.20 59.96
C TYR A 86 5.34 40.00 61.38
N VAL A 87 5.41 41.05 62.19
CA VAL A 87 5.04 41.02 63.61
C VAL A 87 3.68 41.65 63.77
N VAL A 88 2.75 40.90 64.36
CA VAL A 88 1.47 41.46 64.82
C VAL A 88 1.52 41.72 66.31
N SER A 89 0.95 42.87 66.70
CA SER A 89 0.98 43.36 68.07
C SER A 89 -0.42 43.61 68.60
N LYS A 90 -0.67 43.12 69.80
CA LYS A 90 -1.96 43.26 70.48
C LYS A 90 -2.11 44.67 71.11
N ASN A 91 -3.34 45.15 71.25
CA ASN A 91 -3.66 46.32 72.08
C ASN A 91 -3.07 46.22 73.50
N ARG A 92 -2.79 47.37 74.08
CA ARG A 92 -2.49 47.54 75.51
C ARG A 92 -3.58 48.35 76.17
N ASN A 93 -3.94 47.94 77.37
CA ASN A 93 -4.92 48.66 78.15
C ASN A 93 -4.35 50.02 78.55
N ALA A 94 -5.13 51.09 78.37
CA ALA A 94 -4.70 52.40 78.82
C ALA A 94 -4.67 52.50 80.36
N THR A 95 -4.04 53.57 80.87
CA THR A 95 -4.48 54.30 82.06
C THR A 95 -5.39 53.58 83.06
N ASN A 96 -4.97 53.13 84.24
CA ASN A 96 -5.92 52.62 85.24
C ASN A 96 -7.03 53.68 85.51
N GLY A 97 -8.29 53.35 85.25
CA GLY A 97 -9.44 54.29 85.28
C GLY A 97 -9.90 54.86 83.93
N SER A 98 -9.29 54.45 82.81
CA SER A 98 -9.75 54.81 81.45
C SER A 98 -10.82 53.84 80.93
N ASN A 99 -11.82 54.38 80.22
CA ASN A 99 -12.88 53.60 79.57
C ASN A 99 -12.44 53.09 78.18
N ASN A 100 -11.14 52.89 77.94
CA ASN A 100 -10.59 52.42 76.67
C ASN A 100 -9.38 51.50 76.90
N ASN A 101 -9.39 50.32 76.29
CA ASN A 101 -8.33 49.32 76.35
C ASN A 101 -7.30 49.49 75.21
N ASP A 102 -7.14 50.71 74.72
CA ASP A 102 -6.18 51.08 73.69
C ASP A 102 -5.40 52.33 74.13
N ASP A 103 -4.10 52.16 74.39
CA ASP A 103 -3.18 53.23 74.78
C ASP A 103 -2.46 53.89 73.58
N GLY A 104 -2.85 53.54 72.35
CA GLY A 104 -2.23 54.05 71.12
C GLY A 104 -1.08 53.21 70.58
N SER A 105 -0.71 52.12 71.26
CA SER A 105 0.29 51.16 70.80
C SER A 105 -0.34 49.84 70.33
N GLY A 106 0.47 48.99 69.68
CA GLY A 106 -0.01 47.75 69.09
C GLY A 106 -1.16 47.99 68.11
N ASN A 107 -2.10 47.04 68.03
CA ASN A 107 -3.17 47.01 67.03
C ASN A 107 -2.62 47.14 65.62
N SER A 108 -1.51 46.45 65.37
CA SER A 108 -0.64 46.73 64.23
C SER A 108 -0.03 45.48 63.63
N LEU A 109 0.29 45.61 62.35
CA LEU A 109 1.28 44.80 61.64
C LEU A 109 2.54 45.65 61.43
N THR A 110 3.69 45.15 61.85
CA THR A 110 5.00 45.75 61.59
C THR A 110 5.82 44.81 60.72
N ILE A 111 6.46 45.35 59.68
CA ILE A 111 7.27 44.61 58.71
C ILE A 111 8.73 45.01 58.92
N LEU A 112 9.60 44.02 59.13
CA LEU A 112 11.02 44.21 59.34
C LEU A 112 11.83 43.48 58.26
N ASP A 113 12.82 44.15 57.69
CA ASP A 113 13.84 43.51 56.85
C ASP A 113 14.82 42.77 57.75
N ILE A 114 14.93 41.46 57.49
CA ILE A 114 15.86 40.54 58.17
C ILE A 114 16.86 39.92 57.18
N ALA A 115 16.79 40.28 55.90
CA ALA A 115 17.69 39.78 54.87
C ALA A 115 18.98 40.61 54.80
N THR A 116 18.87 41.93 54.91
CA THR A 116 20.03 42.83 54.75
C THR A 116 21.01 42.73 55.93
N ASN A 117 20.50 42.66 57.16
CA ASN A 117 21.30 42.43 58.37
C ASN A 117 20.53 41.53 59.35
N PRO A 118 20.65 40.19 59.22
CA PRO A 118 19.91 39.22 60.03
C PRO A 118 20.08 39.39 61.54
N ALA A 119 21.27 39.82 61.99
CA ALA A 119 21.56 40.03 63.42
C ALA A 119 20.92 41.31 63.98
N SER A 120 20.40 42.21 63.15
CA SER A 120 19.79 43.47 63.58
C SER A 120 18.62 43.84 62.67
N PRO A 121 17.43 43.27 62.90
CA PRO A 121 16.24 43.52 62.10
C PRO A 121 15.92 45.02 62.00
N THR A 122 15.54 45.49 60.81
CA THR A 122 15.23 46.90 60.58
C THR A 122 13.77 47.09 60.21
N ILE A 123 13.07 48.04 60.82
CA ILE A 123 11.65 48.31 60.51
C ILE A 123 11.57 48.98 59.14
N VAL A 124 10.79 48.39 58.24
CA VAL A 124 10.58 48.88 56.87
C VAL A 124 9.24 49.58 56.72
N GLY A 125 8.20 49.05 57.36
CA GLY A 125 6.86 49.61 57.31
C GLY A 125 5.99 49.11 58.45
N SER A 126 4.91 49.84 58.73
CA SER A 126 3.92 49.41 59.72
C SER A 126 2.54 49.95 59.35
N ILE A 127 1.51 49.23 59.74
CA ILE A 127 0.12 49.68 59.68
C ILE A 127 -0.54 49.42 61.03
N ARG A 128 -1.30 50.42 61.50
CA ARG A 128 -2.08 50.35 62.73
C ARG A 128 -3.53 50.67 62.40
N ASP A 129 -4.43 49.82 62.88
CA ASP A 129 -5.87 50.04 62.78
C ASP A 129 -6.53 49.60 64.11
N PRO A 130 -6.99 50.54 64.95
CA PRO A 130 -7.57 50.24 66.26
C PRO A 130 -8.97 49.60 66.19
N ASN A 131 -9.52 49.36 64.99
CA ASN A 131 -10.79 48.69 64.79
C ASN A 131 -10.57 47.30 64.18
N THR A 132 -9.91 47.25 63.02
CA THR A 132 -9.71 46.02 62.24
C THR A 132 -8.60 45.14 62.80
N LEU A 133 -7.53 45.76 63.30
CA LEU A 133 -6.39 45.09 63.91
C LEU A 133 -6.45 45.13 65.44
N PHE A 134 -7.63 45.42 65.99
CA PHE A 134 -7.81 45.49 67.43
C PHE A 134 -7.53 44.13 68.08
N GLY A 135 -6.48 44.09 68.90
CA GLY A 135 -6.01 42.88 69.54
C GLY A 135 -5.59 41.81 68.54
N SER A 136 -4.79 42.16 67.53
CA SER A 136 -4.21 41.17 66.61
C SER A 136 -3.42 40.10 67.35
N TYR A 137 -3.63 38.84 66.97
CA TYR A 137 -3.01 37.66 67.58
C TYR A 137 -2.27 36.81 66.56
N GLY A 138 -2.97 36.38 65.51
CA GLY A 138 -2.47 35.43 64.52
C GLY A 138 -2.10 36.11 63.21
N VAL A 139 -1.03 35.65 62.56
CA VAL A 139 -0.60 36.14 61.26
C VAL A 139 -0.13 35.01 60.36
N ALA A 140 -0.61 35.01 59.13
CA ALA A 140 -0.18 34.08 58.09
C ALA A 140 -0.08 34.80 56.74
N MET A 141 0.63 34.17 55.80
CA MET A 141 0.94 34.78 54.51
C MET A 141 0.61 33.85 53.35
N SER A 142 0.17 34.44 52.24
CA SER A 142 0.04 33.78 50.95
C SER A 142 0.22 34.79 49.82
N GLY A 143 1.21 34.54 48.95
CA GLY A 143 1.67 35.54 47.98
C GLY A 143 2.17 36.80 48.68
N HIS A 144 1.77 37.97 48.18
CA HIS A 144 2.05 39.28 48.77
C HIS A 144 0.96 39.79 49.72
N TYR A 145 0.10 38.90 50.22
CA TYR A 145 -0.93 39.24 51.21
C TYR A 145 -0.61 38.66 52.58
N VAL A 146 -0.83 39.47 53.61
CA VAL A 146 -0.78 39.10 55.03
C VAL A 146 -2.22 39.01 55.55
N TYR A 147 -2.53 37.88 56.18
CA TYR A 147 -3.83 37.59 56.78
C TYR A 147 -3.69 37.67 58.29
N VAL A 148 -4.52 38.48 58.94
CA VAL A 148 -4.42 38.74 60.37
C VAL A 148 -5.72 38.35 61.08
N ALA A 149 -5.59 37.52 62.10
CA ALA A 149 -6.66 37.16 63.02
C ALA A 149 -6.62 38.10 64.23
N SER A 150 -7.72 38.83 64.45
CA SER A 150 -7.83 39.85 65.49
C SER A 150 -8.96 39.53 66.46
N GLN A 151 -8.66 39.65 67.75
CA GLN A 151 -9.62 39.49 68.83
C GLN A 151 -10.84 40.40 68.65
N GLY A 152 -10.63 41.61 68.11
CA GLY A 152 -11.64 42.65 68.03
C GLY A 152 -12.23 43.03 69.38
N CYS A 153 -13.23 43.89 69.37
CA CYS A 153 -13.85 44.30 70.63
C CYS A 153 -14.78 43.21 71.17
N LEU A 154 -14.49 42.72 72.38
CA LEU A 154 -15.35 41.75 73.05
C LEU A 154 -16.41 42.42 73.93
N SER A 155 -17.50 41.69 74.19
CA SER A 155 -18.55 42.15 75.10
C SER A 155 -17.97 42.48 76.49
N GLY A 156 -18.26 43.69 76.99
CA GLY A 156 -17.76 44.19 78.27
C GLY A 156 -16.32 44.71 78.27
N GLN A 157 -15.58 44.61 77.15
CA GLN A 157 -14.27 45.23 77.03
C GLN A 157 -14.40 46.67 76.53
N PRO A 158 -13.80 47.66 77.20
CA PRO A 158 -13.87 49.05 76.78
C PRO A 158 -13.01 49.28 75.54
N CYS A 159 -13.56 49.53 74.34
CA CYS A 159 -12.77 49.63 73.10
C CYS A 159 -13.19 50.84 72.24
N ALA A 160 -12.42 51.12 71.17
CA ALA A 160 -12.68 52.25 70.27
C ALA A 160 -14.04 52.16 69.55
N ASP A 161 -14.43 50.98 69.08
CA ASP A 161 -15.72 50.74 68.43
C ASP A 161 -16.26 49.33 68.74
N HIS A 162 -17.33 49.27 69.53
CA HIS A 162 -18.00 48.02 69.92
C HIS A 162 -18.82 47.38 68.79
N SER A 163 -19.09 48.11 67.71
CA SER A 163 -19.93 47.65 66.59
C SER A 163 -19.17 46.80 65.56
N VAL A 164 -17.84 46.89 65.54
CA VAL A 164 -16.97 46.24 64.56
C VAL A 164 -16.68 44.77 64.90
N GLY A 165 -16.63 44.43 66.19
CA GLY A 165 -16.45 43.06 66.67
C GLY A 165 -15.12 42.40 66.25
N CYS A 166 -15.03 41.08 66.38
CA CYS A 166 -13.85 40.29 66.02
C CYS A 166 -13.63 40.25 64.50
N ALA A 167 -12.38 40.30 64.06
CA ALA A 167 -12.02 40.58 62.67
C ALA A 167 -10.99 39.61 62.08
N PHE A 168 -11.09 39.41 60.78
CA PHE A 168 -10.11 38.77 59.91
C PHE A 168 -9.72 39.77 58.83
N ALA A 169 -8.49 40.27 58.86
CA ALA A 169 -8.00 41.31 57.96
C ALA A 169 -7.10 40.73 56.87
N VAL A 170 -7.16 41.32 55.68
CA VAL A 170 -6.25 41.06 54.57
C VAL A 170 -5.49 42.35 54.28
N ILE A 171 -4.16 42.26 54.31
CA ILE A 171 -3.25 43.40 54.13
C ILE A 171 -2.36 43.09 52.93
N ASP A 172 -2.31 44.01 51.98
CA ASP A 172 -1.40 43.93 50.84
C ASP A 172 -0.04 44.51 51.26
N VAL A 173 0.99 43.71 51.06
CA VAL A 173 2.40 44.05 51.36
C VAL A 173 3.30 44.01 50.12
N SER A 174 2.71 44.15 48.93
CA SER A 174 3.46 44.31 47.67
C SER A 174 4.45 45.47 47.72
N ASN A 175 4.14 46.51 48.50
CA ASN A 175 5.09 47.50 48.96
C ASN A 175 5.28 47.39 50.50
N PRO A 176 6.34 46.72 50.99
CA PRO A 176 6.58 46.53 52.42
C PRO A 176 6.72 47.82 53.24
N SER A 177 7.07 48.94 52.59
CA SER A 177 7.20 50.24 53.27
C SER A 177 5.86 50.96 53.50
N ALA A 178 4.82 50.57 52.76
CA ALA A 178 3.49 51.16 52.82
C ALA A 178 2.40 50.07 52.75
N PRO A 179 2.33 49.18 53.76
CA PRO A 179 1.29 48.16 53.82
C PRO A 179 -0.10 48.80 53.97
N TRP A 180 -1.12 48.21 53.36
CA TRP A 180 -2.49 48.74 53.44
C TRP A 180 -3.54 47.61 53.54
N ILE A 181 -4.58 47.83 54.34
CA ILE A 181 -5.70 46.89 54.52
C ILE A 181 -6.57 46.92 53.26
N VAL A 182 -6.68 45.78 52.57
CA VAL A 182 -7.45 45.66 51.32
C VAL A 182 -8.85 45.08 51.52
N ALA A 183 -9.02 44.29 52.59
CA ALA A 183 -10.30 43.71 52.96
C ALA A 183 -10.32 43.34 54.44
N ALA A 184 -11.51 43.30 55.03
CA ALA A 184 -11.75 42.78 56.36
C ALA A 184 -13.10 42.07 56.43
N ILE A 185 -13.16 40.96 57.16
CA ILE A 185 -14.41 40.31 57.55
C ILE A 185 -14.57 40.49 59.05
N HIS A 186 -15.73 40.99 59.44
CA HIS A 186 -16.15 41.07 60.83
C HIS A 186 -17.09 39.90 61.16
N SER A 187 -17.51 39.75 62.40
CA SER A 187 -18.40 38.64 62.79
C SER A 187 -19.77 38.72 62.09
N THR A 188 -19.88 38.21 60.87
CA THR A 188 -21.10 38.12 60.07
C THR A 188 -21.92 36.89 60.44
N PRO A 189 -23.21 36.82 60.05
CA PRO A 189 -23.98 35.58 60.07
C PRO A 189 -23.28 34.47 59.27
N LEU A 190 -23.39 33.24 59.77
CA LEU A 190 -22.82 32.06 59.11
C LEU A 190 -23.68 31.63 57.90
N PRO A 191 -23.07 31.13 56.80
CA PRO A 191 -23.81 30.58 55.67
C PRO A 191 -24.46 29.23 56.04
N PRO A 192 -25.69 28.92 55.57
CA PRO A 192 -26.29 27.60 55.78
C PRO A 192 -25.39 26.45 55.28
N PRO A 193 -25.36 25.27 55.94
CA PRO A 193 -26.15 24.87 57.11
C PRO A 193 -25.59 25.36 58.45
N TRP A 194 -24.51 26.14 58.45
CA TRP A 194 -23.85 26.59 59.67
C TRP A 194 -24.69 27.66 60.38
N GLY A 195 -25.10 27.37 61.62
CA GLY A 195 -25.92 28.26 62.43
C GLY A 195 -25.15 28.97 63.55
N GLY A 196 -25.69 30.10 64.01
CA GLY A 196 -25.18 30.90 65.13
C GLY A 196 -24.41 32.16 64.72
N SER A 197 -24.00 32.95 65.72
CA SER A 197 -23.20 34.17 65.57
C SER A 197 -21.76 33.96 66.05
N GLY A 198 -20.87 34.91 65.77
CA GLY A 198 -19.50 34.92 66.31
C GLY A 198 -18.54 33.99 65.57
N ALA A 199 -18.64 33.89 64.24
CA ALA A 199 -17.72 33.08 63.44
C ALA A 199 -16.23 33.38 63.71
N LEU A 200 -15.90 34.62 64.09
CA LEU A 200 -14.54 35.05 64.40
C LEU A 200 -14.36 35.38 65.88
N GLY A 201 -15.26 34.93 66.76
CA GLY A 201 -15.29 35.30 68.18
C GLY A 201 -13.97 35.03 68.90
N HIS A 202 -13.26 36.09 69.24
CA HIS A 202 -11.88 36.07 69.72
C HIS A 202 -10.96 35.27 68.77
N ALA A 203 -10.74 35.80 67.57
CA ALA A 203 -9.86 35.16 66.59
C ALA A 203 -8.40 35.21 67.06
N THR A 204 -7.74 34.05 67.18
CA THR A 204 -6.39 33.94 67.79
C THR A 204 -5.30 33.42 66.86
N SER A 205 -5.66 32.68 65.82
CA SER A 205 -4.71 32.14 64.84
C SER A 205 -5.34 32.03 63.46
N VAL A 206 -4.49 32.02 62.45
CA VAL A 206 -4.82 31.78 61.06
C VAL A 206 -3.77 30.86 60.45
N ALA A 207 -4.20 29.82 59.76
CA ALA A 207 -3.36 29.01 58.87
C ALA A 207 -3.91 29.05 57.44
N ILE A 208 -3.02 29.06 56.45
CA ILE A 208 -3.40 29.08 55.03
C ILE A 208 -3.10 27.73 54.39
N SER A 209 -4.07 27.18 53.66
CA SER A 209 -3.87 26.04 52.76
C SER A 209 -4.64 26.26 51.46
N GLY A 210 -3.90 26.38 50.36
CA GLY A 210 -4.43 26.74 49.05
C GLY A 210 -5.23 28.05 49.09
N ASN A 211 -6.49 27.99 48.71
CA ASN A 211 -7.41 29.13 48.63
C ASN A 211 -8.21 29.37 49.92
N TYR A 212 -7.81 28.76 51.04
CA TYR A 212 -8.58 28.80 52.28
C TYR A 212 -7.71 29.20 53.48
N ALA A 213 -8.28 30.05 54.33
CA ALA A 213 -7.75 30.42 55.63
C ALA A 213 -8.56 29.74 56.73
N TYR A 214 -7.89 29.08 57.66
CA TYR A 214 -8.46 28.38 58.81
C TYR A 214 -8.19 29.22 60.05
N VAL A 215 -9.25 29.74 60.66
CA VAL A 215 -9.16 30.74 61.73
C VAL A 215 -9.75 30.17 63.01
N THR A 216 -8.98 30.13 64.09
CA THR A 216 -9.51 29.68 65.39
C THR A 216 -10.32 30.80 66.04
N ALA A 217 -11.53 30.49 66.51
CA ALA A 217 -12.41 31.40 67.23
C ALA A 217 -12.57 30.92 68.68
N ALA A 218 -11.66 31.37 69.54
CA ALA A 218 -11.40 30.74 70.84
C ALA A 218 -12.64 30.78 71.78
N TYR A 219 -13.34 31.92 71.85
CA TYR A 219 -14.53 32.07 72.70
C TYR A 219 -15.80 31.45 72.13
N GLN A 220 -15.76 31.00 70.88
CA GLN A 220 -16.92 30.40 70.23
C GLN A 220 -16.76 28.90 70.00
N THR A 221 -15.66 28.32 70.50
CA THR A 221 -15.32 26.89 70.40
C THR A 221 -15.43 26.39 68.96
N ARG A 222 -14.84 27.17 68.04
CA ARG A 222 -14.98 27.01 66.59
C ARG A 222 -13.64 27.13 65.87
N VAL A 223 -13.60 26.50 64.70
CA VAL A 223 -12.63 26.81 63.64
C VAL A 223 -13.43 27.31 62.46
N THR A 224 -13.08 28.47 61.92
CA THR A 224 -13.81 29.12 60.84
C THR A 224 -12.97 29.09 59.58
N VAL A 225 -13.57 28.61 58.49
CA VAL A 225 -12.92 28.53 57.19
C VAL A 225 -13.37 29.73 56.36
N VAL A 226 -12.38 30.50 55.91
CA VAL A 226 -12.56 31.67 55.06
C VAL A 226 -11.99 31.35 53.68
N ASN A 227 -12.82 31.46 52.64
CA ASN A 227 -12.36 31.43 51.26
C ASN A 227 -11.63 32.74 50.94
N ILE A 228 -10.37 32.60 50.54
CA ILE A 228 -9.45 33.69 50.17
C ILE A 228 -8.98 33.58 48.72
N ALA A 229 -9.67 32.81 47.86
CA ALA A 229 -9.38 32.73 46.43
C ALA A 229 -9.36 34.12 45.77
N ASN A 230 -10.20 35.03 46.27
CA ASN A 230 -10.09 36.46 46.02
C ASN A 230 -9.78 37.20 47.34
N PRO A 231 -8.51 37.59 47.58
CA PRO A 231 -8.09 38.28 48.80
C PRO A 231 -8.76 39.64 49.03
N LEU A 232 -9.29 40.28 47.97
CA LEU A 232 -10.02 41.55 48.06
C LEU A 232 -11.48 41.37 48.49
N SER A 233 -12.00 40.14 48.47
CA SER A 233 -13.37 39.82 48.86
C SER A 233 -13.40 38.45 49.57
N PRO A 234 -12.73 38.30 50.71
CA PRO A 234 -12.70 37.06 51.45
C PRO A 234 -14.09 36.74 52.02
N LYS A 235 -14.46 35.46 52.15
CA LYS A 235 -15.80 35.03 52.60
C LYS A 235 -15.74 33.86 53.56
N ILE A 236 -16.46 33.93 54.67
CA ILE A 236 -16.68 32.78 55.55
C ILE A 236 -17.54 31.75 54.81
N ILE A 237 -17.07 30.50 54.73
CA ILE A 237 -17.76 29.40 54.02
C ILE A 237 -18.19 28.27 54.95
N SER A 238 -17.50 28.08 56.07
CA SER A 238 -17.86 27.08 57.09
C SER A 238 -17.30 27.45 58.45
N SER A 239 -17.87 26.90 59.52
CA SER A 239 -17.42 27.18 60.89
C SER A 239 -17.79 26.05 61.85
N PRO A 240 -17.12 24.88 61.78
CA PRO A 240 -17.32 23.77 62.71
C PRO A 240 -17.21 24.24 64.16
N LYS A 241 -18.26 23.95 64.95
CA LYS A 241 -18.35 24.21 66.38
C LYS A 241 -18.37 22.91 67.14
N ASP A 242 -17.54 22.81 68.17
CA ASP A 242 -17.55 21.68 69.09
C ASP A 242 -17.11 22.15 70.49
N THR A 243 -18.03 22.14 71.44
CA THR A 243 -17.78 22.59 72.82
C THR A 243 -17.01 21.57 73.67
N THR A 244 -16.80 20.37 73.14
CA THR A 244 -16.08 19.27 73.80
C THR A 244 -14.64 19.18 73.29
N ASN A 245 -14.46 19.26 71.96
CA ASN A 245 -13.16 19.04 71.32
C ASN A 245 -12.47 20.33 70.87
N LEU A 246 -13.14 21.49 70.88
CA LEU A 246 -12.53 22.78 70.57
C LEU A 246 -12.69 23.72 71.77
N GLN A 247 -12.10 23.36 72.91
CA GLN A 247 -12.27 24.12 74.16
C GLN A 247 -11.22 25.23 74.25
N PHE A 248 -11.56 26.42 73.75
CA PHE A 248 -10.63 27.55 73.59
C PHE A 248 -9.49 27.24 72.59
N PRO A 249 -9.83 26.98 71.30
CA PRO A 249 -8.84 26.70 70.26
C PRO A 249 -8.00 27.94 70.01
N VAL A 250 -6.68 27.79 70.03
CA VAL A 250 -5.77 28.95 70.04
C VAL A 250 -4.81 29.01 68.88
N ASP A 251 -4.42 27.85 68.34
CA ASP A 251 -3.57 27.75 67.16
C ASP A 251 -4.01 26.58 66.27
N VAL A 252 -3.75 26.71 64.98
CA VAL A 252 -4.10 25.74 63.96
C VAL A 252 -2.96 25.60 62.96
N ALA A 253 -2.66 24.37 62.56
CA ALA A 253 -1.77 24.07 61.46
C ALA A 253 -2.49 23.15 60.47
N VAL A 254 -2.20 23.28 59.17
CA VAL A 254 -2.82 22.47 58.12
C VAL A 254 -1.74 21.68 57.40
N SER A 255 -1.94 20.37 57.27
CA SER A 255 -1.04 19.47 56.53
C SER A 255 -1.86 18.47 55.72
N GLY A 256 -1.61 18.43 54.41
CA GLY A 256 -2.41 17.65 53.48
C GLY A 256 -3.90 18.00 53.56
N GLN A 257 -4.72 16.98 53.82
CA GLN A 257 -6.18 17.11 53.93
C GLN A 257 -6.69 17.35 55.36
N TYR A 258 -5.80 17.55 56.34
CA TYR A 258 -6.18 17.67 57.76
C TYR A 258 -5.74 19.01 58.35
N ALA A 259 -6.58 19.57 59.22
CA ALA A 259 -6.25 20.68 60.10
C ALA A 259 -6.12 20.19 61.54
N TYR A 260 -5.06 20.63 62.20
CA TYR A 260 -4.62 20.22 63.53
C TYR A 260 -4.73 21.42 64.45
N VAL A 261 -5.66 21.35 65.40
CA VAL A 261 -6.05 22.49 66.23
C VAL A 261 -5.71 22.17 67.66
N VAL A 262 -4.98 23.06 68.32
CA VAL A 262 -4.66 22.91 69.74
C VAL A 262 -5.52 23.83 70.59
N ASP A 263 -5.90 23.34 71.75
CA ASP A 263 -6.76 24.04 72.71
C ASP A 263 -6.11 24.15 74.10
N GLN A 264 -6.37 25.26 74.81
CA GLN A 264 -5.64 25.55 76.07
C GLN A 264 -6.27 24.96 77.32
N ILE A 265 -7.54 24.54 77.27
CA ILE A 265 -8.28 24.17 78.49
C ILE A 265 -7.86 22.78 78.96
N SER A 266 -7.52 22.66 80.24
CA SER A 266 -7.09 21.42 80.88
C SER A 266 -8.05 20.25 80.57
N PRO A 267 -7.54 19.07 80.16
CA PRO A 267 -6.12 18.66 80.14
C PRO A 267 -5.29 19.22 78.97
N GLY A 268 -5.88 19.96 78.03
CA GLY A 268 -5.28 20.39 76.79
C GLY A 268 -5.28 19.28 75.74
N ARG A 269 -5.48 19.65 74.47
CA ARG A 269 -5.76 18.67 73.41
C ARG A 269 -5.27 19.13 72.04
N LEU A 270 -5.00 18.12 71.21
CA LEU A 270 -4.96 18.23 69.76
C LEU A 270 -6.27 17.69 69.17
N THR A 271 -6.96 18.49 68.37
CA THR A 271 -8.16 18.09 67.62
C THR A 271 -7.85 18.08 66.14
N VAL A 272 -8.21 16.99 65.48
CA VAL A 272 -7.95 16.79 64.05
C VAL A 272 -9.26 16.93 63.28
N LEU A 273 -9.24 17.80 62.27
CA LEU A 273 -10.35 18.04 61.36
C LEU A 273 -9.96 17.55 59.96
N ASP A 274 -10.81 16.76 59.33
CA ASP A 274 -10.76 16.52 57.88
C ASP A 274 -11.29 17.77 57.17
N VAL A 275 -10.42 18.38 56.36
CA VAL A 275 -10.68 19.60 55.60
C VAL A 275 -10.58 19.37 54.09
N SER A 276 -10.63 18.10 53.65
CA SER A 276 -10.71 17.72 52.23
C SER A 276 -11.88 18.39 51.51
N ASN A 277 -12.98 18.65 52.23
CA ASN A 277 -14.08 19.51 51.81
C ASN A 277 -14.17 20.77 52.70
N PRO A 278 -13.60 21.92 52.28
CA PRO A 278 -13.60 23.17 53.05
C PRO A 278 -14.98 23.76 53.35
N THR A 279 -16.03 23.35 52.61
CA THR A 279 -17.42 23.78 52.89
C THR A 279 -18.09 22.92 53.96
N SER A 280 -17.54 21.74 54.23
CA SER A 280 -18.07 20.76 55.18
C SER A 280 -16.96 20.06 56.01
N PRO A 281 -16.05 20.81 56.67
CA PRO A 281 -14.98 20.20 57.46
C PRO A 281 -15.54 19.41 58.64
N GLN A 282 -14.95 18.26 58.95
CA GLN A 282 -15.42 17.33 59.98
C GLN A 282 -14.35 17.10 61.04
N ILE A 283 -14.72 17.16 62.32
CA ILE A 283 -13.83 16.69 63.39
C ILE A 283 -13.80 15.16 63.32
N VAL A 284 -12.61 14.59 63.11
CA VAL A 284 -12.44 13.14 62.93
C VAL A 284 -11.92 12.46 64.19
N THR A 285 -11.08 13.14 64.98
CA THR A 285 -10.53 12.59 66.22
C THR A 285 -9.97 13.70 67.11
N SER A 286 -9.67 13.36 68.36
CA SER A 286 -8.91 14.23 69.25
C SER A 286 -8.02 13.43 70.21
N LEU A 287 -6.93 14.05 70.63
CA LEU A 287 -5.97 13.52 71.59
C LEU A 287 -5.84 14.51 72.75
N ALA A 288 -6.32 14.11 73.93
CA ALA A 288 -6.10 14.84 75.18
C ALA A 288 -4.91 14.25 75.94
N SER A 289 -4.05 15.09 76.50
CA SER A 289 -2.88 14.65 77.27
C SER A 289 -2.46 15.72 78.28
N ALA A 290 -2.00 15.31 79.47
CA ALA A 290 -1.48 16.25 80.47
C ALA A 290 -0.30 17.10 79.94
N SER A 291 0.52 16.55 79.04
CA SER A 291 1.62 17.27 78.38
C SER A 291 1.16 18.30 77.35
N LEU A 292 -0.15 18.33 77.03
CA LEU A 292 -0.76 19.37 76.20
C LEU A 292 -1.46 20.44 77.05
N ASN A 293 -1.36 20.39 78.38
CA ASN A 293 -2.07 21.33 79.23
C ASN A 293 -1.63 22.77 78.97
N GLY A 294 -2.58 23.62 78.56
CA GLY A 294 -2.29 24.97 78.09
C GLY A 294 -1.60 25.02 76.72
N ALA A 295 -1.87 24.06 75.83
CA ALA A 295 -1.32 24.03 74.47
C ALA A 295 -1.55 25.37 73.76
N TYR A 296 -0.49 25.96 73.20
CA TYR A 296 -0.48 27.33 72.74
C TYR A 296 -0.15 27.48 71.24
N ARG A 297 0.97 26.89 70.79
CA ARG A 297 1.36 26.86 69.36
C ARG A 297 1.56 25.46 68.86
N ILE A 298 1.23 25.24 67.59
CA ILE A 298 1.46 23.99 66.87
C ILE A 298 2.29 24.23 65.61
N ARG A 299 3.25 23.33 65.35
CA ARG A 299 4.02 23.27 64.10
C ARG A 299 4.04 21.84 63.59
N ILE A 300 3.97 21.66 62.27
CA ILE A 300 3.93 20.34 61.64
C ILE A 300 5.15 20.16 60.75
N ARG A 301 5.76 18.97 60.82
CA ARG A 301 6.78 18.50 59.88
C ARG A 301 6.58 17.02 59.60
N GLY A 302 6.31 16.67 58.35
CA GLY A 302 6.01 15.30 57.94
C GLY A 302 4.93 14.68 58.83
N ASP A 303 5.29 13.57 59.48
CA ASP A 303 4.40 12.78 60.33
C ASP A 303 4.34 13.25 61.79
N PHE A 304 4.90 14.42 62.13
CA PHE A 304 4.94 14.93 63.50
C PHE A 304 4.33 16.32 63.65
N ALA A 305 3.59 16.49 64.76
CA ALA A 305 3.15 17.78 65.26
C ALA A 305 3.86 18.12 66.57
N TYR A 306 4.45 19.31 66.64
CA TYR A 306 5.13 19.85 67.82
C TYR A 306 4.23 20.89 68.46
N VAL A 307 4.00 20.77 69.76
CA VAL A 307 3.06 21.62 70.49
C VAL A 307 3.73 22.21 71.73
N SER A 308 3.72 23.53 71.85
CA SER A 308 4.12 24.21 73.09
C SER A 308 2.95 24.17 74.07
N ALA A 309 3.21 23.80 75.32
CA ALA A 309 2.21 23.68 76.36
C ALA A 309 2.55 24.59 77.54
N SER A 310 1.86 25.72 77.61
CA SER A 310 2.17 26.79 78.54
C SER A 310 1.97 26.41 80.01
N SER A 311 0.99 25.55 80.33
CA SER A 311 0.70 25.16 81.72
C SER A 311 1.45 23.90 82.15
N ALA A 312 1.85 23.05 81.21
CA ALA A 312 2.69 21.88 81.49
C ALA A 312 4.19 22.23 81.57
N ALA A 313 4.62 23.38 81.02
CA ALA A 313 6.03 23.71 80.78
C ALA A 313 6.72 22.68 79.86
N ASP A 314 5.95 22.21 78.89
CA ASP A 314 6.32 21.15 77.96
C ASP A 314 6.37 21.65 76.52
N VAL A 315 7.20 20.99 75.73
CA VAL A 315 7.01 20.86 74.30
C VAL A 315 6.65 19.40 74.01
N ALA A 316 5.39 19.15 73.63
CA ALA A 316 4.91 17.83 73.27
C ALA A 316 5.18 17.53 71.79
N VAL A 317 5.56 16.29 71.50
CA VAL A 317 5.72 15.77 70.14
C VAL A 317 4.67 14.69 69.92
N LEU A 318 3.84 14.90 68.91
CA LEU A 318 2.72 14.04 68.56
C LEU A 318 3.01 13.37 67.22
N ASP A 319 2.91 12.05 67.17
CA ASP A 319 2.90 11.29 65.93
C ASP A 319 1.51 11.38 65.31
N ILE A 320 1.47 11.91 64.08
CA ILE A 320 0.30 12.13 63.24
C ILE A 320 0.39 11.37 61.91
N SER A 321 1.31 10.39 61.78
CA SER A 321 1.44 9.50 60.60
C SER A 321 0.11 8.85 60.21
N ASN A 322 -0.71 8.54 61.21
CA ASN A 322 -2.12 8.27 61.04
C ASN A 322 -2.95 9.41 61.68
N PRO A 323 -3.45 10.38 60.90
CA PRO A 323 -4.22 11.52 61.43
C PRO A 323 -5.51 11.14 62.14
N LEU A 324 -6.04 9.94 61.91
CA LEU A 324 -7.25 9.43 62.59
C LEU A 324 -6.93 8.85 63.98
N ILE A 325 -5.66 8.52 64.24
CA ILE A 325 -5.20 7.93 65.50
C ILE A 325 -3.88 8.62 65.94
N PRO A 326 -3.91 9.93 66.22
CA PRO A 326 -2.73 10.64 66.70
C PRO A 326 -2.32 10.13 68.09
N ARG A 327 -1.02 10.10 68.37
CA ARG A 327 -0.50 9.63 69.66
C ARG A 327 0.63 10.54 70.16
N LEU A 328 0.75 10.67 71.48
CA LEU A 328 1.91 11.31 72.11
C LEU A 328 3.14 10.44 71.84
N ALA A 329 4.14 11.00 71.16
CA ALA A 329 5.38 10.32 70.82
C ALA A 329 6.48 10.60 71.85
N ALA A 330 6.64 11.87 72.23
CA ALA A 330 7.63 12.30 73.22
C ALA A 330 7.23 13.64 73.87
N THR A 331 7.97 14.06 74.88
CA THR A 331 7.81 15.36 75.53
C THR A 331 9.15 15.89 76.01
N VAL A 332 9.41 17.18 75.79
CA VAL A 332 10.53 17.90 76.41
C VAL A 332 9.99 18.76 77.53
N THR A 333 10.38 18.45 78.76
CA THR A 333 9.98 19.19 79.95
C THR A 333 11.19 19.89 80.54
N ASP A 334 11.11 21.21 80.70
CA ASP A 334 12.06 22.00 81.48
C ASP A 334 11.28 23.11 82.18
N THR A 335 10.99 22.92 83.47
CA THR A 335 10.20 23.88 84.23
C THR A 335 10.92 25.21 84.46
N ALA A 336 12.24 25.31 84.29
CA ALA A 336 12.97 26.57 84.43
C ALA A 336 12.87 27.42 83.15
N HIS A 337 13.03 26.79 81.99
CA HIS A 337 13.22 27.47 80.70
C HIS A 337 12.03 27.34 79.73
N LEU A 338 11.15 26.37 79.92
CA LEU A 338 9.91 26.17 79.16
C LEU A 338 8.65 26.59 79.93
N ASN A 339 8.80 27.26 81.08
CA ASN A 339 7.66 27.78 81.84
C ASN A 339 6.84 28.77 81.00
N LYS A 340 5.52 28.53 80.92
CA LYS A 340 4.61 29.37 80.12
C LYS A 340 5.07 29.52 78.66
N THR A 341 5.70 28.47 78.09
CA THR A 341 6.09 28.46 76.67
C THR A 341 4.89 28.79 75.80
N THR A 342 5.04 29.82 74.98
CA THR A 342 3.97 30.37 74.11
C THR A 342 4.43 30.57 72.68
N GLY A 343 5.74 30.64 72.41
CA GLY A 343 6.28 30.66 71.06
C GLY A 343 6.85 29.29 70.69
N LEU A 344 6.69 28.93 69.42
CA LEU A 344 7.22 27.69 68.86
C LEU A 344 7.44 27.88 67.36
N ASP A 345 8.62 27.54 66.88
CA ASP A 345 8.87 27.43 65.45
C ASP A 345 9.94 26.38 65.12
N LEU A 346 9.88 25.85 63.90
CA LEU A 346 10.84 24.86 63.41
C LEU A 346 11.93 25.57 62.61
N ASP A 347 13.18 25.15 62.78
CA ASP A 347 14.23 25.64 61.90
C ASP A 347 14.01 25.14 60.46
N PRO A 348 14.49 25.85 59.43
CA PRO A 348 14.30 25.45 58.03
C PRO A 348 14.89 24.08 57.66
N SER A 349 15.93 23.61 58.35
CA SER A 349 16.46 22.25 58.15
C SER A 349 15.55 21.19 58.77
N GLY A 350 14.79 21.59 59.79
CA GLY A 350 13.98 20.78 60.67
C GLY A 350 14.79 19.92 61.65
N SER A 351 16.08 20.16 61.81
CA SER A 351 16.90 19.53 62.83
C SER A 351 16.63 20.09 64.23
N TYR A 352 16.13 21.33 64.30
CA TYR A 352 15.91 22.03 65.56
C TYR A 352 14.51 22.61 65.67
N LEU A 353 14.01 22.63 66.89
CA LEU A 353 12.79 23.31 67.29
C LEU A 353 13.18 24.43 68.25
N VAL A 354 12.66 25.63 68.01
CA VAL A 354 12.92 26.79 68.86
C VAL A 354 11.64 27.15 69.60
N ALA A 355 11.74 27.24 70.92
CA ALA A 355 10.65 27.60 71.80
C ALA A 355 10.97 28.91 72.51
N SER A 356 9.94 29.74 72.76
CA SER A 356 10.11 30.96 73.56
C SER A 356 9.19 30.96 74.78
N SER A 357 9.76 31.36 75.91
CA SER A 357 9.10 31.42 77.21
C SER A 357 9.19 32.85 77.75
N PRO A 358 8.07 33.43 78.21
CA PRO A 358 8.01 34.85 78.53
C PRO A 358 8.69 35.20 79.87
N PHE A 359 8.83 34.24 80.78
CA PHE A 359 9.49 34.42 82.07
C PHE A 359 9.88 33.08 82.71
N LEU A 360 10.93 33.09 83.54
CA LEU A 360 11.37 31.94 84.32
C LEU A 360 10.31 31.50 85.34
N SER A 361 10.28 30.22 85.71
CA SER A 361 9.33 29.70 86.72
C SER A 361 9.48 30.30 88.11
N THR A 362 10.65 30.89 88.42
CA THR A 362 10.88 31.61 89.67
C THR A 362 10.22 32.98 89.70
N GLN A 363 9.70 33.47 88.56
CA GLN A 363 9.05 34.76 88.43
C GLN A 363 7.54 34.57 88.27
N ALA A 364 6.76 35.34 89.04
CA ALA A 364 5.31 35.31 88.94
C ALA A 364 4.82 36.02 87.67
N GLN A 365 3.77 35.47 87.06
CA GLN A 365 3.07 36.15 85.97
C GLN A 365 2.47 37.47 86.49
N PRO A 366 2.75 38.63 85.86
CA PRO A 366 2.14 39.88 86.29
C PRO A 366 0.66 39.89 85.94
N ASN A 367 -0.20 40.27 86.90
CA ASN A 367 -1.63 40.43 86.66
C ASN A 367 -1.94 41.64 85.75
N TYR A 368 -1.04 42.62 85.67
CA TYR A 368 -1.07 43.77 84.76
C TYR A 368 0.24 44.58 84.84
N PRO A 369 1.22 44.36 83.96
CA PRO A 369 2.53 44.96 84.17
C PRO A 369 2.68 46.38 83.56
N PRO A 370 3.35 47.33 84.24
CA PRO A 370 4.09 48.42 83.57
C PRO A 370 5.20 47.85 82.67
N TYR A 371 5.87 48.64 81.83
CA TYR A 371 6.81 48.13 80.81
C TYR A 371 8.26 48.42 81.16
N ALA A 372 9.23 47.68 80.60
CA ALA A 372 10.66 47.84 80.92
C ALA A 372 11.22 49.27 80.68
N LEU A 373 10.52 50.10 79.90
CA LEU A 373 10.82 51.51 79.64
C LEU A 373 9.97 52.50 80.45
N GLN A 374 9.06 52.02 81.29
CA GLN A 374 8.34 52.80 82.29
C GLN A 374 9.04 52.66 83.67
N PRO A 375 9.06 53.72 84.50
CA PRO A 375 9.55 53.59 85.87
C PRO A 375 8.81 52.47 86.62
N GLY A 376 9.53 51.43 87.06
CA GLY A 376 8.97 50.29 87.79
C GLY A 376 8.45 49.13 86.93
N GLY A 377 8.81 49.05 85.64
CA GLY A 377 8.54 47.88 84.78
C GLY A 377 9.07 46.55 85.35
N PRO A 378 8.44 45.41 85.03
CA PRO A 378 8.86 44.12 85.52
C PRO A 378 10.13 43.66 84.80
N THR A 379 11.07 43.11 85.55
CA THR A 379 12.31 42.52 85.02
C THR A 379 12.09 41.04 84.68
N LEU A 380 11.15 40.76 83.79
CA LEU A 380 10.86 39.39 83.36
C LEU A 380 11.96 38.88 82.43
N THR A 381 12.54 37.74 82.76
CA THR A 381 13.60 37.11 81.97
C THR A 381 12.96 36.17 80.96
N GLY A 382 12.82 36.63 79.71
CA GLY A 382 12.38 35.74 78.64
C GLY A 382 13.51 34.81 78.21
N THR A 383 13.14 33.66 77.67
CA THR A 383 14.05 32.59 77.27
C THR A 383 13.74 32.13 75.85
N THR A 384 14.79 31.92 75.07
CA THR A 384 14.75 31.24 73.77
C THR A 384 15.49 29.92 73.91
N SER A 385 14.76 28.81 73.77
CA SER A 385 15.26 27.45 73.96
C SER A 385 15.39 26.76 72.61
N VAL A 386 16.54 26.12 72.37
CA VAL A 386 16.79 25.30 71.18
C VAL A 386 16.72 23.83 71.58
N ILE A 387 15.79 23.12 70.95
CA ILE A 387 15.52 21.71 71.19
C ILE A 387 15.96 20.94 69.95
N THR A 388 16.90 20.02 70.12
CA THR A 388 17.33 19.14 69.03
C THR A 388 16.29 18.04 68.86
N LEU A 389 15.80 17.87 67.63
CA LEU A 389 14.84 16.84 67.29
C LEU A 389 15.52 15.49 67.01
N ASP A 390 16.73 15.52 66.44
CA ASP A 390 17.65 14.38 66.30
C ASP A 390 19.06 14.80 65.84
N PRO A 391 20.15 14.35 66.49
CA PRO A 391 21.51 14.58 66.01
C PRO A 391 21.96 13.69 64.82
N SER A 392 21.35 12.52 64.56
CA SER A 392 21.79 11.57 63.50
C SER A 392 20.65 10.73 62.87
N PRO A 393 19.85 11.31 61.95
CA PRO A 393 18.69 10.63 61.37
C PRO A 393 19.03 9.52 60.36
N ILE A 394 18.54 8.29 60.61
CA ILE A 394 18.57 7.17 59.66
C ILE A 394 17.68 7.47 58.44
N ALA A 395 18.23 7.90 57.33
CA ALA A 395 17.53 8.17 56.08
C ALA A 395 17.68 7.03 55.08
N VAL A 396 16.55 6.62 54.49
CA VAL A 396 16.53 5.72 53.32
C VAL A 396 16.15 6.54 52.09
N SER A 397 16.92 6.39 51.02
CA SER A 397 16.65 7.04 49.73
C SER A 397 16.33 5.99 48.68
N ILE A 398 15.13 6.04 48.09
CA ILE A 398 14.82 5.28 46.87
C ILE A 398 15.48 6.02 45.70
N SER A 399 16.22 5.30 44.86
CA SER A 399 16.87 5.89 43.69
C SER A 399 15.80 6.27 42.66
N PRO A 400 15.71 7.56 42.26
CA PRO A 400 14.73 7.99 41.26
C PRO A 400 14.86 7.27 39.92
N ALA A 401 16.07 6.82 39.56
CA ALA A 401 16.30 6.05 38.34
C ALA A 401 15.68 4.64 38.37
N SER A 402 15.31 4.15 39.56
CA SER A 402 14.66 2.85 39.77
C SER A 402 13.16 2.95 40.01
N GLU A 403 12.60 4.16 40.06
CA GLU A 403 11.18 4.39 40.21
C GLU A 403 10.44 4.05 38.89
N PRO A 404 9.43 3.16 38.91
CA PRO A 404 8.59 2.93 37.75
C PRO A 404 7.93 4.22 37.28
N ALA A 405 7.87 4.47 35.97
CA ALA A 405 7.11 5.60 35.43
C ALA A 405 5.65 5.57 35.95
N ASN A 406 5.07 6.72 36.25
CA ASN A 406 3.70 6.83 36.74
C ASN A 406 2.86 7.71 35.79
N PRO A 407 1.86 7.16 35.06
CA PRO A 407 1.46 5.75 35.01
C PRO A 407 2.40 4.88 34.14
N THR A 408 2.36 3.55 34.31
CA THR A 408 3.10 2.57 33.49
C THR A 408 2.25 1.35 33.14
N ALA A 409 2.59 0.68 32.04
CA ALA A 409 2.03 -0.64 31.69
C ALA A 409 2.93 -1.80 32.14
N GLN A 410 4.09 -1.50 32.73
CA GLN A 410 5.00 -2.51 33.28
C GLN A 410 4.40 -3.11 34.56
N THR A 411 4.40 -4.42 34.62
CA THR A 411 3.86 -5.18 35.75
C THR A 411 4.95 -5.79 36.61
N SER A 412 6.15 -5.24 36.50
CA SER A 412 7.26 -5.47 37.39
C SER A 412 7.86 -4.13 37.78
N ALA A 413 8.45 -4.09 38.97
CA ALA A 413 9.11 -2.92 39.51
C ALA A 413 10.38 -3.36 40.22
N ASN A 414 11.50 -2.70 39.90
CA ASN A 414 12.80 -2.98 40.49
C ASN A 414 13.30 -1.71 41.17
N PHE A 415 13.20 -1.69 42.50
CA PHE A 415 13.66 -0.58 43.30
C PHE A 415 15.10 -0.80 43.74
N SER A 416 15.89 0.26 43.66
CA SER A 416 17.17 0.38 44.34
C SER A 416 17.09 1.49 45.37
N PHE A 417 17.68 1.28 46.52
CA PHE A 417 17.67 2.23 47.63
C PHE A 417 18.98 2.19 48.40
N SER A 418 19.28 3.28 49.09
CA SER A 418 20.44 3.40 49.98
C SER A 418 20.01 3.84 51.37
N VAL A 419 20.78 3.46 52.38
CA VAL A 419 20.61 3.94 53.75
C VAL A 419 21.88 4.69 54.16
N ASN A 420 21.72 5.84 54.80
CA ASN A 420 22.83 6.71 55.21
C ASN A 420 23.53 6.27 56.53
N ASP A 421 23.03 5.22 57.18
CA ASP A 421 23.50 4.74 58.48
C ASP A 421 23.54 3.20 58.53
N ALA A 422 24.22 2.65 59.53
CA ALA A 422 24.21 1.23 59.84
C ALA A 422 22.83 0.81 60.40
N VAL A 423 22.16 -0.11 59.71
CA VAL A 423 20.80 -0.53 60.04
C VAL A 423 20.79 -1.87 60.76
N ALA A 424 20.00 -1.98 61.83
CA ALA A 424 19.70 -3.24 62.51
C ALA A 424 18.68 -4.09 61.75
N SER A 425 17.76 -3.47 61.01
CA SER A 425 16.84 -4.20 60.12
C SER A 425 16.43 -3.39 58.89
N LEU A 426 16.13 -4.08 57.79
CA LEU A 426 15.64 -3.50 56.54
C LEU A 426 14.48 -4.33 56.00
N ARG A 427 13.30 -3.72 55.89
CA ARG A 427 12.05 -4.38 55.51
C ARG A 427 11.41 -3.66 54.35
N CYS A 428 10.81 -4.41 53.43
CA CYS A 428 10.14 -3.92 52.24
C CYS A 428 8.70 -4.39 52.27
N ARG A 429 7.78 -3.56 51.77
CA ARG A 429 6.40 -3.96 51.48
C ARG A 429 5.93 -3.35 50.17
N LEU A 430 4.97 -4.03 49.57
CA LEU A 430 4.17 -3.53 48.47
C LEU A 430 2.74 -3.36 48.97
N ASP A 431 2.15 -2.21 48.67
CA ASP A 431 0.79 -1.82 49.01
C ASP A 431 0.52 -1.94 50.52
N SER A 432 -0.67 -2.43 50.89
CA SER A 432 -1.03 -2.76 52.26
C SER A 432 -0.53 -4.14 52.72
N GLY A 433 0.42 -4.74 52.01
CA GLY A 433 1.01 -6.03 52.34
C GLY A 433 1.83 -6.01 53.64
N PRO A 434 2.14 -7.19 54.21
CA PRO A 434 2.96 -7.28 55.41
C PRO A 434 4.40 -6.80 55.11
N TRP A 435 5.04 -6.20 56.12
CA TRP A 435 6.47 -5.91 56.07
C TRP A 435 7.26 -7.23 56.04
N LEU A 436 8.08 -7.43 55.01
CA LEU A 436 8.98 -8.58 54.88
C LEU A 436 10.43 -8.09 54.81
N PRO A 437 11.44 -8.91 55.13
CA PRO A 437 12.83 -8.52 54.84
C PRO A 437 12.97 -8.14 53.36
N CYS A 438 13.69 -7.05 53.07
CA CYS A 438 14.02 -6.71 51.69
C CYS A 438 14.89 -7.82 51.06
N ALA A 439 14.78 -8.01 49.75
CA ALA A 439 15.54 -9.02 49.02
C ALA A 439 17.06 -8.84 49.19
N THR A 440 17.53 -7.59 49.18
CA THR A 440 18.90 -7.23 49.54
C THR A 440 18.91 -5.96 50.41
N GLN A 441 20.10 -5.58 50.88
CA GLN A 441 20.31 -4.33 51.63
C GLN A 441 20.12 -3.07 50.77
N THR A 442 20.06 -3.20 49.43
CA THR A 442 20.00 -2.05 48.51
C THR A 442 18.97 -2.19 47.40
N SER A 443 18.20 -3.28 47.35
CA SER A 443 17.25 -3.50 46.27
C SER A 443 16.07 -4.39 46.65
N GLN A 444 14.95 -4.17 45.95
CA GLN A 444 13.76 -5.00 46.01
C GLN A 444 13.10 -5.07 44.64
N SER A 445 12.71 -6.27 44.21
CA SER A 445 11.94 -6.49 42.99
C SER A 445 10.53 -7.00 43.31
N TYR A 446 9.58 -6.63 42.46
CA TYR A 446 8.22 -7.15 42.42
C TYR A 446 7.87 -7.49 40.98
N ASP A 447 7.19 -8.61 40.79
CA ASP A 447 6.66 -9.05 39.51
C ASP A 447 5.15 -9.32 39.63
N LEU A 448 4.46 -9.46 38.50
CA LEU A 448 3.03 -9.79 38.44
C LEU A 448 2.12 -8.74 39.11
N LEU A 449 2.49 -7.46 39.02
CA LEU A 449 1.66 -6.35 39.49
C LEU A 449 0.40 -6.21 38.63
N GLY A 450 -0.77 -6.25 39.26
CA GLY A 450 -2.06 -6.08 38.58
C GLY A 450 -2.32 -4.63 38.14
N ALA A 451 -3.40 -4.39 37.40
CA ALA A 451 -3.83 -3.02 37.11
C ALA A 451 -4.44 -2.36 38.34
N ALA A 452 -3.63 -1.61 39.08
CA ALA A 452 -4.03 -0.83 40.23
C ALA A 452 -3.00 0.28 40.51
N SER A 453 -3.33 1.14 41.47
CA SER A 453 -2.30 1.92 42.15
C SER A 453 -1.49 0.99 43.04
N HIS A 454 -0.18 1.05 42.90
CA HIS A 454 0.76 0.35 43.76
C HIS A 454 1.62 1.33 44.55
N THR A 455 2.02 0.94 45.75
CA THR A 455 2.91 1.70 46.63
C THR A 455 4.00 0.80 47.15
N PHE A 456 5.24 1.03 46.74
CA PHE A 456 6.40 0.41 47.36
C PHE A 456 6.78 1.22 48.59
N SER A 457 7.10 0.54 49.69
CA SER A 457 7.69 1.17 50.88
C SER A 457 8.89 0.36 51.36
N VAL A 458 9.97 1.03 51.75
CA VAL A 458 11.13 0.42 52.39
C VAL A 458 11.32 1.05 53.76
N GLN A 459 11.38 0.24 54.79
CA GLN A 459 11.61 0.61 56.18
C GLN A 459 13.01 0.17 56.58
N ALA A 460 13.88 1.12 56.94
CA ALA A 460 15.08 0.81 57.68
C ALA A 460 14.87 1.07 59.16
N THR A 461 15.52 0.28 60.01
CA THR A 461 15.57 0.46 61.47
C THR A 461 17.02 0.43 61.93
N ASP A 462 17.50 1.40 62.68
CA ASP A 462 18.85 1.39 63.27
C ASP A 462 18.90 0.58 64.59
N ALA A 463 20.07 0.57 65.24
CA ALA A 463 20.27 -0.11 66.53
C ALA A 463 19.54 0.57 67.71
N ALA A 464 19.20 1.84 67.59
CA ALA A 464 18.42 2.59 68.59
C ALA A 464 16.90 2.40 68.41
N GLY A 465 16.48 1.75 67.32
CA GLY A 465 15.07 1.52 67.00
C GLY A 465 14.44 2.62 66.16
N ASN A 466 15.22 3.60 65.68
CA ASN A 466 14.74 4.67 64.80
C ASN A 466 14.37 4.08 63.44
N THR A 467 13.30 4.58 62.81
CA THR A 467 12.86 4.07 61.51
C THR A 467 12.69 5.17 60.47
N SER A 468 13.09 4.89 59.23
CA SER A 468 12.77 5.71 58.05
C SER A 468 12.07 4.87 57.01
N ILE A 469 10.96 5.39 56.50
CA ILE A 469 10.04 4.65 55.65
C ILE A 469 9.67 5.44 54.38
N PRO A 470 10.61 5.72 53.46
CA PRO A 470 10.25 6.28 52.17
C PRO A 470 9.32 5.31 51.42
N SER A 471 8.45 5.90 50.61
CA SER A 471 7.56 5.16 49.74
C SER A 471 7.48 5.83 48.38
N TYR A 472 7.26 5.02 47.35
CA TYR A 472 6.99 5.48 46.00
C TYR A 472 5.68 4.84 45.51
N SER A 473 4.78 5.66 44.96
CA SER A 473 3.51 5.18 44.41
C SER A 473 3.44 5.39 42.90
N TRP A 474 2.99 4.37 42.19
CA TRP A 474 2.75 4.41 40.75
C TRP A 474 1.47 3.68 40.40
N THR A 475 0.87 4.04 39.27
CA THR A 475 -0.29 3.31 38.75
C THR A 475 0.15 2.39 37.63
N VAL A 476 -0.18 1.10 37.76
CA VAL A 476 -0.12 0.13 36.67
C VAL A 476 -1.46 0.19 35.94
N THR A 477 -1.43 0.61 34.68
CA THR A 477 -2.63 0.67 33.83
C THR A 477 -2.41 -0.18 32.60
N ALA A 478 -3.52 -0.60 31.96
CA ALA A 478 -3.42 -1.17 30.63
C ALA A 478 -2.72 -0.18 29.68
N PRO A 479 -2.03 -0.67 28.63
CA PRO A 479 -1.39 0.18 27.64
C PRO A 479 -2.38 1.20 27.05
N VAL A 480 -1.94 2.42 26.77
CA VAL A 480 -2.77 3.44 26.14
C VAL A 480 -2.21 3.76 24.77
N ASN A 481 -3.05 3.73 23.74
CA ASN A 481 -2.66 4.10 22.39
C ASN A 481 -2.46 5.62 22.31
N THR A 482 -1.27 6.06 21.91
CA THR A 482 -0.91 7.47 21.71
C THR A 482 -0.85 7.86 20.23
N ALA A 483 -0.75 6.87 19.33
CA ALA A 483 -0.93 7.06 17.90
C ALA A 483 -1.54 5.79 17.25
N PRO A 484 -2.56 5.92 16.39
CA PRO A 484 -3.30 4.78 15.86
C PRO A 484 -2.44 3.90 14.93
N PRO A 485 -2.76 2.60 14.81
CA PRO A 485 -2.22 1.72 13.79
C PRO A 485 -2.43 2.25 12.36
N VAL A 486 -1.47 2.01 11.47
CA VAL A 486 -1.53 2.42 10.06
C VAL A 486 -1.40 1.21 9.15
N ILE A 487 -2.34 1.06 8.22
CA ILE A 487 -2.28 0.05 7.16
C ILE A 487 -1.40 0.54 6.02
N SER A 488 -0.56 -0.35 5.49
CA SER A 488 0.29 -0.13 4.32
C SER A 488 0.20 -1.32 3.37
N GLY A 489 0.52 -1.09 2.09
CA GLY A 489 0.37 -2.07 1.01
C GLY A 489 -0.74 -1.69 0.02
N ALA A 490 -0.76 -2.36 -1.14
CA ALA A 490 -1.77 -2.14 -2.16
C ALA A 490 -3.06 -2.91 -1.83
N ALA A 491 -4.20 -2.22 -1.80
CA ALA A 491 -5.51 -2.86 -1.62
C ALA A 491 -5.99 -3.51 -2.93
N THR A 492 -5.31 -4.58 -3.33
CA THR A 492 -5.62 -5.35 -4.54
C THR A 492 -5.69 -6.83 -4.17
N GLN A 493 -6.68 -7.57 -4.68
CA GLN A 493 -6.84 -8.99 -4.44
C GLN A 493 -5.53 -9.76 -4.70
N GLY A 494 -5.15 -10.63 -3.76
CA GLY A 494 -3.91 -11.40 -3.79
C GLY A 494 -2.68 -10.67 -3.23
N GLN A 495 -2.75 -9.35 -3.00
CA GLN A 495 -1.69 -8.59 -2.32
C GLN A 495 -1.82 -8.70 -0.81
N THR A 496 -0.70 -8.45 -0.11
CA THR A 496 -0.65 -8.46 1.35
C THR A 496 -0.64 -7.03 1.88
N LEU A 497 -1.57 -6.73 2.78
CA LEU A 497 -1.54 -5.54 3.62
C LEU A 497 -0.75 -5.82 4.90
N SER A 498 -0.06 -4.80 5.39
CA SER A 498 0.66 -4.82 6.66
C SER A 498 0.15 -3.70 7.54
N VAL A 499 -0.03 -3.96 8.83
CA VAL A 499 -0.43 -2.94 9.81
C VAL A 499 0.73 -2.66 10.78
N SER A 500 1.03 -1.38 11.02
CA SER A 500 1.91 -0.99 12.12
C SER A 500 1.21 -1.17 13.46
N THR A 501 1.94 -1.44 14.54
CA THR A 501 1.34 -1.50 15.87
C THR A 501 0.77 -0.16 16.34
N GLY A 502 1.25 0.97 15.80
CA GLY A 502 0.96 2.31 16.34
C GLY A 502 1.91 2.67 17.47
N SER A 503 1.63 3.74 18.21
CA SER A 503 2.40 4.13 19.40
C SER A 503 1.58 3.87 20.65
N TRP A 504 2.23 3.30 21.67
CA TRP A 504 1.59 2.90 22.91
C TRP A 504 2.46 3.27 24.10
N THR A 505 1.85 3.48 25.26
CA THR A 505 2.58 3.57 26.53
C THR A 505 3.16 2.20 26.93
N GLY A 506 4.35 2.20 27.51
CA GLY A 506 5.06 1.00 27.96
C GLY A 506 5.55 0.09 26.82
N SER A 507 5.79 -1.19 27.16
CA SER A 507 6.30 -2.21 26.22
C SER A 507 5.33 -3.40 26.12
N PRO A 508 4.12 -3.21 25.56
CA PRO A 508 3.12 -4.27 25.49
C PRO A 508 3.46 -5.33 24.43
N SER A 509 2.84 -6.50 24.56
CA SER A 509 2.72 -7.46 23.46
C SER A 509 1.50 -7.12 22.60
N PHE A 510 1.50 -7.53 21.33
CA PHE A 510 0.45 -7.15 20.39
C PHE A 510 -0.25 -8.38 19.82
N ALA A 511 -1.58 -8.33 19.79
CA ALA A 511 -2.42 -9.22 19.00
C ALA A 511 -3.13 -8.41 17.92
N TYR A 512 -3.41 -9.04 16.78
CA TYR A 512 -4.04 -8.39 15.63
C TYR A 512 -5.37 -9.06 15.34
N GLN A 513 -6.31 -8.31 14.77
CA GLN A 513 -7.52 -8.83 14.17
C GLN A 513 -7.89 -7.97 12.97
N TRP A 514 -7.83 -8.55 11.78
CA TRP A 514 -8.33 -7.88 10.57
C TRP A 514 -9.85 -7.98 10.50
N GLN A 515 -10.49 -6.90 10.07
CA GLN A 515 -11.91 -6.79 9.88
C GLN A 515 -12.21 -6.33 8.46
N ARG A 516 -13.27 -6.92 7.88
CA ARG A 516 -13.82 -6.52 6.60
C ARG A 516 -14.97 -5.56 6.85
N CYS A 517 -14.85 -4.36 6.31
CA CYS A 517 -15.83 -3.31 6.44
C CYS A 517 -16.51 -3.04 5.10
N ASP A 518 -17.67 -2.37 5.13
CA ASP A 518 -18.26 -1.81 3.91
C ASP A 518 -17.31 -0.80 3.21
N GLN A 519 -17.74 -0.27 2.06
CA GLN A 519 -16.95 0.67 1.27
C GLN A 519 -16.64 2.00 2.00
N SER A 520 -17.41 2.34 3.05
CA SER A 520 -17.22 3.54 3.85
C SER A 520 -16.29 3.32 5.05
N GLY A 521 -15.96 2.07 5.38
CA GLY A 521 -15.12 1.71 6.51
C GLY A 521 -15.82 1.73 7.87
N LEU A 522 -17.16 1.73 7.91
CA LEU A 522 -17.93 1.90 9.15
C LEU A 522 -18.53 0.58 9.68
N ASN A 523 -19.09 -0.25 8.80
CA ASN A 523 -19.74 -1.51 9.20
C ASN A 523 -18.79 -2.69 9.05
N CYS A 524 -18.05 -3.01 10.11
CA CYS A 524 -16.95 -3.97 10.11
C CYS A 524 -17.30 -5.32 10.75
N ASN A 525 -16.86 -6.42 10.13
CA ASN A 525 -16.95 -7.78 10.68
C ASN A 525 -15.56 -8.40 10.75
N ALA A 526 -15.26 -9.10 11.85
CA ALA A 526 -13.98 -9.79 12.01
C ALA A 526 -13.79 -10.88 10.95
N ILE A 527 -12.61 -10.93 10.36
CA ILE A 527 -12.21 -11.98 9.42
C ILE A 527 -11.62 -13.15 10.23
N SER A 528 -12.29 -14.29 10.17
CA SER A 528 -11.88 -15.49 10.92
C SER A 528 -10.42 -15.89 10.60
N GLY A 529 -9.61 -16.08 11.64
CA GLY A 529 -8.21 -16.50 11.54
C GLY A 529 -7.21 -15.41 11.10
N ALA A 530 -7.66 -14.20 10.78
CA ALA A 530 -6.79 -13.11 10.34
C ALA A 530 -6.19 -12.35 11.54
N THR A 531 -5.26 -13.00 12.25
CA THR A 531 -4.72 -12.52 13.54
C THR A 531 -3.23 -12.13 13.52
N THR A 532 -2.64 -12.04 12.34
CA THR A 532 -1.24 -11.63 12.11
C THR A 532 -1.13 -10.14 11.79
N SER A 533 0.08 -9.58 11.91
CA SER A 533 0.38 -8.19 11.52
C SER A 533 0.25 -7.93 10.02
N THR A 534 0.05 -8.99 9.24
CA THR A 534 -0.18 -8.94 7.80
C THR A 534 -1.45 -9.71 7.44
N TYR A 535 -2.08 -9.34 6.33
CA TYR A 535 -3.24 -10.04 5.78
C TYR A 535 -3.21 -10.03 4.25
N THR A 536 -3.27 -11.22 3.66
CA THR A 536 -3.37 -11.37 2.20
C THR A 536 -4.84 -11.30 1.77
N LEU A 537 -5.14 -10.35 0.89
CA LEU A 537 -6.49 -10.03 0.44
C LEU A 537 -7.07 -11.16 -0.42
N GLY A 538 -8.20 -11.72 0.01
CA GLY A 538 -8.94 -12.76 -0.69
C GLY A 538 -10.06 -12.23 -1.57
N ALA A 539 -10.74 -13.14 -2.28
CA ALA A 539 -11.87 -12.80 -3.15
C ALA A 539 -13.05 -12.17 -2.39
N ALA A 540 -13.27 -12.57 -1.13
CA ALA A 540 -14.35 -12.05 -0.30
C ALA A 540 -14.12 -10.61 0.17
N ASP A 541 -12.88 -10.09 0.09
CA ASP A 541 -12.55 -8.72 0.48
C ASP A 541 -12.77 -7.72 -0.67
N VAL A 542 -12.93 -8.20 -1.90
CA VAL A 542 -13.14 -7.35 -3.07
C VAL A 542 -14.37 -6.46 -2.87
N ALA A 543 -14.24 -5.19 -3.26
CA ALA A 543 -15.25 -4.15 -3.06
C ALA A 543 -15.54 -3.81 -1.58
N SER A 544 -14.72 -4.28 -0.63
CA SER A 544 -14.76 -3.93 0.80
C SER A 544 -13.54 -3.08 1.18
N THR A 545 -13.56 -2.47 2.36
CA THR A 545 -12.35 -1.89 2.99
C THR A 545 -11.88 -2.78 4.14
N LEU A 546 -10.61 -2.68 4.52
CA LEU A 546 -10.04 -3.45 5.64
C LEU A 546 -9.66 -2.50 6.77
N VAL A 547 -10.00 -2.89 7.99
CA VAL A 547 -9.54 -2.26 9.23
C VAL A 547 -8.79 -3.30 10.03
N ALA A 548 -7.65 -2.92 10.58
CA ALA A 548 -6.89 -3.77 11.50
C ALA A 548 -7.09 -3.24 12.92
N VAL A 549 -7.55 -4.12 13.81
CA VAL A 549 -7.59 -3.85 15.25
C VAL A 549 -6.33 -4.42 15.87
N VAL A 550 -5.53 -3.56 16.48
CA VAL A 550 -4.33 -3.93 17.23
C VAL A 550 -4.69 -3.87 18.72
N THR A 551 -4.62 -5.01 19.39
CA THR A 551 -4.83 -5.11 20.83
C THR A 551 -3.47 -5.19 21.51
N ALA A 552 -3.10 -4.11 22.18
CA ALA A 552 -1.92 -4.09 23.05
C ALA A 552 -2.27 -4.74 24.39
N SER A 553 -1.45 -5.66 24.84
CA SER A 553 -1.64 -6.39 26.09
C SER A 553 -0.40 -6.28 26.97
N SER A 554 -0.63 -6.07 28.25
CA SER A 554 0.32 -6.36 29.32
C SER A 554 -0.40 -7.19 30.38
N SER A 555 0.29 -7.61 31.45
CA SER A 555 -0.43 -8.28 32.53
C SER A 555 -1.35 -7.34 33.34
N ALA A 556 -1.28 -6.02 33.08
CA ALA A 556 -2.23 -5.02 33.55
C ALA A 556 -3.56 -5.04 32.76
N GLY A 557 -3.62 -5.76 31.65
CA GLY A 557 -4.81 -5.85 30.80
C GLY A 557 -4.52 -5.48 29.35
N SER A 558 -5.59 -5.44 28.57
CA SER A 558 -5.53 -5.28 27.11
C SER A 558 -6.44 -4.16 26.63
N THR A 559 -5.95 -3.37 25.69
CA THR A 559 -6.69 -2.27 25.07
C THR A 559 -6.57 -2.35 23.55
N PRO A 560 -7.69 -2.26 22.82
CA PRO A 560 -7.68 -2.24 21.36
C PRO A 560 -7.53 -0.82 20.80
N ALA A 561 -6.88 -0.70 19.65
CA ALA A 561 -6.93 0.48 18.79
C ALA A 561 -7.15 0.03 17.34
N SER A 562 -7.98 0.74 16.60
CA SER A 562 -8.27 0.44 15.20
C SER A 562 -7.47 1.34 14.27
N SER A 563 -7.02 0.81 13.15
CA SER A 563 -6.48 1.61 12.06
C SER A 563 -7.58 2.41 11.37
N ALA A 564 -7.18 3.41 10.57
CA ALA A 564 -8.06 3.88 9.50
C ALA A 564 -8.35 2.75 8.51
N ALA A 565 -9.50 2.83 7.82
CA ALA A 565 -9.85 1.88 6.78
C ALA A 565 -8.87 1.98 5.59
N SER A 566 -8.54 0.84 4.99
CA SER A 566 -7.79 0.79 3.73
C SER A 566 -8.59 1.44 2.60
N SER A 567 -7.94 1.73 1.47
CA SER A 567 -8.67 1.91 0.21
C SER A 567 -9.50 0.66 -0.11
N VAL A 568 -10.61 0.85 -0.85
CA VAL A 568 -11.48 -0.26 -1.26
C VAL A 568 -10.66 -1.28 -2.07
N VAL A 569 -10.77 -2.55 -1.70
CA VAL A 569 -10.03 -3.63 -2.36
C VAL A 569 -10.49 -3.77 -3.79
N SER A 570 -9.54 -3.55 -4.68
CA SER A 570 -9.69 -3.73 -6.11
C SER A 570 -9.32 -5.16 -6.51
N ALA A 571 -9.84 -5.64 -7.64
CA ALA A 571 -9.50 -6.93 -8.23
C ALA A 571 -9.27 -6.74 -9.72
N PRO A 572 -8.13 -7.22 -10.27
CA PRO A 572 -7.90 -7.15 -11.70
C PRO A 572 -8.98 -7.94 -12.45
N PRO A 573 -9.32 -7.57 -13.69
CA PRO A 573 -10.31 -8.30 -14.45
C PRO A 573 -9.86 -9.75 -14.66
N ALA A 574 -10.78 -10.70 -14.55
CA ALA A 574 -10.52 -12.09 -14.93
C ALA A 574 -11.68 -12.62 -15.76
N ASN A 575 -11.36 -13.33 -16.84
CA ASN A 575 -12.37 -13.88 -17.72
C ASN A 575 -13.07 -15.07 -17.05
N ILE A 576 -14.40 -15.01 -16.97
CA ILE A 576 -15.26 -16.11 -16.50
C ILE A 576 -15.81 -16.89 -17.69
N ALA A 577 -16.16 -16.19 -18.77
CA ALA A 577 -16.60 -16.79 -20.02
C ALA A 577 -16.00 -16.02 -21.20
N ALA A 578 -15.41 -16.76 -22.14
CA ALA A 578 -14.74 -16.20 -23.30
C ALA A 578 -15.71 -15.39 -24.19
N PRO A 579 -15.22 -14.36 -24.90
CA PRO A 579 -16.00 -13.67 -25.91
C PRO A 579 -16.39 -14.60 -27.07
N ALA A 580 -17.48 -14.28 -27.79
CA ALA A 580 -17.97 -15.07 -28.92
C ALA A 580 -18.09 -14.21 -30.18
N ILE A 581 -17.82 -14.81 -31.34
CA ILE A 581 -18.02 -14.19 -32.65
C ILE A 581 -19.36 -14.68 -33.24
N THR A 582 -20.15 -13.75 -33.75
CA THR A 582 -21.42 -14.01 -34.44
C THR A 582 -21.43 -13.34 -35.82
N GLY A 583 -22.27 -13.83 -36.73
CA GLY A 583 -22.36 -13.34 -38.12
C GLY A 583 -21.97 -14.42 -39.13
N THR A 584 -22.08 -14.11 -40.42
CA THR A 584 -21.76 -15.01 -41.52
C THR A 584 -20.32 -14.77 -42.00
N ALA A 585 -19.48 -15.81 -42.00
CA ALA A 585 -18.09 -15.75 -42.45
C ALA A 585 -18.00 -15.76 -43.98
N THR A 586 -18.44 -14.68 -44.62
CA THR A 586 -18.39 -14.50 -46.08
C THR A 586 -17.86 -13.11 -46.40
N GLN A 587 -16.98 -12.99 -47.39
CA GLN A 587 -16.42 -11.72 -47.84
C GLN A 587 -17.52 -10.66 -48.03
N GLY A 588 -17.32 -9.46 -47.46
CA GLY A 588 -18.26 -8.34 -47.46
C GLY A 588 -19.28 -8.34 -46.32
N GLN A 589 -19.42 -9.43 -45.56
CA GLN A 589 -20.29 -9.50 -44.37
C GLN A 589 -19.57 -8.99 -43.11
N THR A 590 -20.34 -8.64 -42.08
CA THR A 590 -19.80 -8.14 -40.80
C THR A 590 -19.94 -9.18 -39.70
N LEU A 591 -18.84 -9.44 -39.00
CA LEU A 591 -18.81 -10.23 -37.77
C LEU A 591 -18.92 -9.32 -36.55
N THR A 592 -19.59 -9.80 -35.49
CA THR A 592 -19.79 -9.08 -34.23
C THR A 592 -19.27 -9.90 -33.07
N ALA A 593 -18.48 -9.26 -32.20
CA ALA A 593 -17.90 -9.83 -30.99
C ALA A 593 -18.73 -9.47 -29.75
N THR A 594 -19.02 -10.45 -28.90
CA THR A 594 -19.46 -10.19 -27.52
C THR A 594 -18.25 -9.89 -26.63
N THR A 595 -18.45 -9.25 -25.48
CA THR A 595 -17.38 -9.04 -24.49
C THR A 595 -17.01 -10.34 -23.75
N GLY A 596 -17.91 -11.32 -23.67
CA GLY A 596 -17.84 -12.40 -22.69
C GLY A 596 -18.24 -11.93 -21.28
N SER A 597 -18.01 -12.77 -20.28
CA SER A 597 -18.28 -12.47 -18.86
C SER A 597 -16.98 -12.33 -18.08
N TRP A 598 -16.87 -11.30 -17.25
CA TRP A 598 -15.65 -10.96 -16.53
C TRP A 598 -15.95 -10.66 -15.06
N SER A 599 -15.09 -11.14 -14.15
CA SER A 599 -15.00 -10.60 -12.80
C SER A 599 -14.06 -9.39 -12.79
N GLY A 600 -13.95 -8.73 -11.64
CA GLY A 600 -13.05 -7.60 -11.41
C GLY A 600 -13.77 -6.45 -10.74
N TYR A 601 -13.04 -5.68 -9.94
CA TYR A 601 -13.53 -4.48 -9.29
C TYR A 601 -12.46 -3.38 -9.29
N PRO A 602 -12.77 -2.13 -9.66
CA PRO A 602 -14.05 -1.64 -10.20
C PRO A 602 -14.45 -2.37 -11.50
N THR A 603 -15.71 -2.23 -11.91
CA THR A 603 -16.25 -2.91 -13.10
C THR A 603 -15.35 -2.67 -14.33
N PRO A 604 -14.92 -3.73 -15.03
CA PRO A 604 -14.00 -3.58 -16.17
C PRO A 604 -14.60 -2.83 -17.36
N THR A 605 -13.73 -2.14 -18.10
CA THR A 605 -13.99 -1.58 -19.44
C THR A 605 -13.34 -2.47 -20.50
N PHE A 606 -13.82 -2.41 -21.75
CA PHE A 606 -13.43 -3.38 -22.79
C PHE A 606 -12.88 -2.71 -24.04
N THR A 607 -11.79 -3.29 -24.58
CA THR A 607 -11.28 -3.00 -25.92
C THR A 607 -11.15 -4.28 -26.73
N TYR A 608 -11.15 -4.17 -28.06
CA TYR A 608 -11.13 -5.30 -28.98
C TYR A 608 -9.90 -5.23 -29.87
N GLN A 609 -9.43 -6.39 -30.32
CA GLN A 609 -8.47 -6.51 -31.41
C GLN A 609 -8.82 -7.74 -32.23
N TRP A 610 -9.25 -7.55 -33.48
CA TRP A 610 -9.47 -8.66 -34.41
C TRP A 610 -8.14 -9.18 -34.95
N GLN A 611 -8.05 -10.49 -35.10
CA GLN A 611 -6.89 -11.19 -35.58
C GLN A 611 -7.28 -12.13 -36.72
N ARG A 612 -6.47 -12.13 -37.77
CA ARG A 612 -6.57 -13.07 -38.88
C ARG A 612 -5.70 -14.27 -38.59
N CYS A 613 -6.32 -15.44 -38.52
CA CYS A 613 -5.66 -16.70 -38.28
C CYS A 613 -5.63 -17.58 -39.53
N ASP A 614 -4.73 -18.54 -39.57
CA ASP A 614 -4.80 -19.61 -40.57
C ASP A 614 -6.13 -20.40 -40.50
N GLN A 615 -6.33 -21.33 -41.44
CA GLN A 615 -7.57 -22.11 -41.53
C GLN A 615 -7.86 -22.96 -40.28
N ASN A 616 -6.83 -23.31 -39.52
CA ASN A 616 -6.94 -24.11 -38.30
C ASN A 616 -7.09 -23.23 -37.06
N GLY A 617 -6.98 -21.91 -37.21
CA GLY A 617 -7.06 -20.96 -36.11
C GLY A 617 -5.85 -20.94 -35.19
N LEU A 618 -4.70 -21.45 -35.63
CA LEU A 618 -3.52 -21.64 -34.78
C LEU A 618 -2.51 -20.49 -34.89
N ASN A 619 -2.33 -19.94 -36.11
CA ASN A 619 -1.37 -18.86 -36.37
C ASN A 619 -2.10 -17.55 -36.65
N CYS A 620 -2.27 -16.72 -35.63
CA CYS A 620 -3.04 -15.49 -35.67
C CYS A 620 -2.17 -14.23 -35.72
N ASN A 621 -2.53 -13.27 -36.58
CA ASN A 621 -1.91 -11.96 -36.68
C ASN A 621 -2.95 -10.86 -36.50
N ALA A 622 -2.62 -9.81 -35.75
CA ALA A 622 -3.52 -8.67 -35.55
C ALA A 622 -3.84 -7.96 -36.86
N ILE A 623 -5.12 -7.65 -37.08
CA ILE A 623 -5.58 -6.84 -38.20
C ILE A 623 -5.49 -5.36 -37.79
N SER A 624 -4.62 -4.61 -38.46
CA SER A 624 -4.38 -3.21 -38.14
C SER A 624 -5.67 -2.39 -38.17
N GLY A 625 -5.92 -1.61 -37.11
CA GLY A 625 -7.10 -0.73 -36.97
C GLY A 625 -8.41 -1.42 -36.57
N ALA A 626 -8.48 -2.76 -36.59
CA ALA A 626 -9.69 -3.51 -36.27
C ALA A 626 -9.90 -3.63 -34.75
N THR A 627 -10.34 -2.53 -34.13
CA THR A 627 -10.44 -2.38 -32.66
C THR A 627 -11.86 -2.18 -32.13
N THR A 628 -12.85 -2.25 -33.02
CA THR A 628 -14.28 -2.15 -32.71
C THR A 628 -14.90 -3.52 -32.40
N PRO A 629 -16.05 -3.57 -31.71
CA PRO A 629 -16.78 -4.82 -31.46
C PRO A 629 -17.31 -5.48 -32.76
N THR A 630 -17.24 -4.80 -33.90
CA THR A 630 -17.62 -5.32 -35.22
C THR A 630 -16.45 -5.24 -36.19
N TYR A 631 -16.40 -6.16 -37.15
CA TYR A 631 -15.41 -6.18 -38.24
C TYR A 631 -16.03 -6.68 -39.56
N THR A 632 -15.86 -5.90 -40.63
CA THR A 632 -16.32 -6.26 -41.98
C THR A 632 -15.25 -7.01 -42.74
N LEU A 633 -15.59 -8.19 -43.27
CA LEU A 633 -14.68 -9.13 -43.91
C LEU A 633 -14.21 -8.65 -45.29
N GLY A 634 -12.90 -8.49 -45.46
CA GLY A 634 -12.27 -8.08 -46.72
C GLY A 634 -11.76 -9.26 -47.55
N ALA A 635 -11.23 -8.95 -48.74
CA ALA A 635 -10.66 -9.97 -49.64
C ALA A 635 -9.45 -10.70 -49.03
N ALA A 636 -8.66 -10.02 -48.20
CA ALA A 636 -7.49 -10.59 -47.53
C ALA A 636 -7.86 -11.57 -46.39
N ASP A 637 -9.12 -11.57 -45.95
CA ASP A 637 -9.63 -12.48 -44.92
C ASP A 637 -10.09 -13.82 -45.51
N VAL A 638 -10.32 -13.90 -46.82
CA VAL A 638 -10.79 -15.13 -47.49
C VAL A 638 -9.80 -16.28 -47.24
N ALA A 639 -10.35 -17.48 -47.03
CA ALA A 639 -9.60 -18.69 -46.69
C ALA A 639 -8.87 -18.62 -45.33
N SER A 640 -9.18 -17.64 -44.48
CA SER A 640 -8.68 -17.50 -43.11
C SER A 640 -9.82 -17.74 -42.11
N THR A 641 -9.48 -17.86 -40.83
CA THR A 641 -10.45 -17.73 -39.72
C THR A 641 -10.15 -16.44 -38.95
N LEU A 642 -11.15 -15.87 -38.27
CA LEU A 642 -10.92 -14.74 -37.36
C LEU A 642 -11.05 -15.16 -35.90
N VAL A 643 -10.23 -14.53 -35.06
CA VAL A 643 -10.33 -14.54 -33.60
C VAL A 643 -10.40 -13.08 -33.14
N VAL A 644 -11.16 -12.79 -32.10
CA VAL A 644 -11.14 -11.49 -31.45
C VAL A 644 -10.56 -11.64 -30.05
N THR A 645 -9.56 -10.81 -29.73
CA THR A 645 -9.05 -10.64 -28.38
C THR A 645 -9.80 -9.50 -27.72
N VAL A 646 -10.49 -9.79 -26.61
CA VAL A 646 -11.10 -8.77 -25.76
C VAL A 646 -10.16 -8.52 -24.59
N THR A 647 -9.76 -7.26 -24.41
CA THR A 647 -8.99 -6.82 -23.23
C THR A 647 -9.94 -6.14 -22.27
N ALA A 648 -10.11 -6.72 -21.09
CA ALA A 648 -10.82 -6.10 -19.98
C ALA A 648 -9.83 -5.33 -19.11
N SER A 649 -10.13 -4.08 -18.77
CA SER A 649 -9.24 -3.21 -17.97
C SER A 649 -10.02 -2.47 -16.87
N ASN A 650 -9.42 -2.40 -15.68
CA ASN A 650 -9.84 -1.50 -14.61
C ASN A 650 -8.59 -0.92 -13.91
N SER A 651 -8.78 -0.17 -12.82
CA SER A 651 -7.67 0.44 -12.08
C SER A 651 -6.71 -0.57 -11.42
N ALA A 652 -7.09 -1.83 -11.27
CA ALA A 652 -6.26 -2.88 -10.68
C ALA A 652 -5.40 -3.62 -11.71
N GLY A 653 -5.73 -3.52 -13.00
CA GLY A 653 -4.97 -4.17 -14.06
C GLY A 653 -5.80 -4.47 -15.31
N ASN A 654 -5.27 -5.33 -16.15
CA ASN A 654 -5.91 -5.80 -17.37
C ASN A 654 -5.75 -7.31 -17.54
N ALA A 655 -6.69 -7.92 -18.25
CA ALA A 655 -6.61 -9.31 -18.68
C ALA A 655 -7.23 -9.46 -20.08
N GLN A 656 -6.80 -10.48 -20.80
CA GLN A 656 -7.22 -10.75 -22.17
C GLN A 656 -7.87 -12.12 -22.29
N ALA A 657 -8.87 -12.22 -23.16
CA ALA A 657 -9.48 -13.48 -23.54
C ALA A 657 -9.74 -13.46 -25.04
N ASN A 658 -9.44 -14.57 -25.69
CA ASN A 658 -9.71 -14.79 -27.10
C ASN A 658 -11.04 -15.48 -27.28
N SER A 659 -11.74 -15.16 -28.37
CA SER A 659 -12.89 -15.93 -28.79
C SER A 659 -12.49 -17.30 -29.35
N ALA A 660 -13.47 -18.19 -29.49
CA ALA A 660 -13.33 -19.28 -30.44
C ALA A 660 -13.12 -18.72 -31.86
N THR A 661 -12.50 -19.54 -32.72
CA THR A 661 -12.27 -19.19 -34.12
C THR A 661 -13.60 -19.12 -34.87
N SER A 662 -13.72 -18.16 -35.79
CA SER A 662 -14.85 -18.12 -36.71
C SER A 662 -14.83 -19.34 -37.65
N SER A 663 -15.93 -19.59 -38.35
CA SER A 663 -15.89 -20.42 -39.56
C SER A 663 -14.92 -19.82 -40.59
N ILE A 664 -14.35 -20.68 -41.45
CA ILE A 664 -13.44 -20.24 -42.52
C ILE A 664 -14.19 -19.30 -43.45
N ILE A 665 -13.58 -18.14 -43.72
CA ILE A 665 -14.21 -17.07 -44.48
C ILE A 665 -14.28 -17.47 -45.96
N THR A 666 -15.50 -17.56 -46.47
CA THR A 666 -15.76 -17.88 -47.87
C THR A 666 -15.71 -16.61 -48.73
N GLY A 667 -15.28 -16.74 -49.97
CA GLY A 667 -15.20 -15.65 -50.93
C GLY A 667 -15.38 -16.17 -52.35
N PRO A 668 -16.12 -15.45 -53.21
CA PRO A 668 -16.35 -15.87 -54.58
C PRO A 668 -15.03 -15.96 -55.36
N PRO A 669 -14.98 -16.74 -56.45
CA PRO A 669 -13.79 -16.84 -57.28
C PRO A 669 -13.43 -15.47 -57.86
N ALA A 670 -12.15 -15.13 -57.92
CA ALA A 670 -11.69 -13.94 -58.64
C ALA A 670 -10.47 -14.30 -59.50
N ASN A 671 -10.48 -13.90 -60.77
CA ASN A 671 -9.38 -14.17 -61.68
C ASN A 671 -8.17 -13.30 -61.29
N THR A 672 -7.02 -13.93 -61.06
CA THR A 672 -5.76 -13.24 -60.75
C THR A 672 -4.79 -13.27 -61.92
N THR A 673 -4.87 -14.30 -62.77
CA THR A 673 -4.20 -14.31 -64.08
C THR A 673 -5.12 -14.88 -65.16
N PRO A 674 -5.21 -14.24 -66.35
CA PRO A 674 -6.12 -14.69 -67.40
C PRO A 674 -5.79 -16.08 -67.97
N PRO A 675 -6.80 -16.81 -68.50
CA PRO A 675 -6.63 -18.02 -69.30
C PRO A 675 -5.74 -17.83 -70.55
N THR A 676 -5.09 -18.90 -71.04
CA THR A 676 -4.30 -18.88 -72.29
C THR A 676 -4.60 -20.06 -73.21
N ILE A 677 -4.31 -19.92 -74.51
CA ILE A 677 -4.48 -20.97 -75.53
C ILE A 677 -3.11 -21.36 -76.13
N SER A 678 -2.88 -22.66 -76.35
CA SER A 678 -1.70 -23.21 -77.04
C SER A 678 -2.09 -24.21 -78.13
N GLY A 679 -1.16 -24.51 -79.06
CA GLY A 679 -1.37 -25.39 -80.22
C GLY A 679 -1.16 -24.67 -81.56
N THR A 680 -1.19 -25.42 -82.66
CA THR A 680 -1.06 -24.87 -84.02
C THR A 680 -2.43 -24.59 -84.62
N ALA A 681 -2.62 -23.38 -85.14
CA ALA A 681 -3.86 -22.96 -85.80
C ALA A 681 -3.94 -23.52 -87.23
N THR A 682 -4.01 -24.84 -87.38
CA THR A 682 -4.15 -25.51 -88.69
C THR A 682 -5.32 -26.48 -88.62
N GLN A 683 -6.12 -26.55 -89.68
CA GLN A 683 -7.26 -27.46 -89.79
C GLN A 683 -6.85 -28.90 -89.42
N GLY A 684 -7.63 -29.53 -88.54
CA GLY A 684 -7.37 -30.88 -88.02
C GLY A 684 -6.40 -30.94 -86.84
N GLN A 685 -5.77 -29.84 -86.44
CA GLN A 685 -4.95 -29.76 -85.23
C GLN A 685 -5.79 -29.37 -84.00
N THR A 686 -5.27 -29.63 -82.80
CA THR A 686 -5.97 -29.38 -81.53
C THR A 686 -5.36 -28.19 -80.80
N LEU A 687 -6.22 -27.27 -80.34
CA LEU A 687 -5.88 -26.21 -79.40
C LEU A 687 -6.19 -26.65 -77.96
N THR A 688 -5.40 -26.17 -77.00
CA THR A 688 -5.51 -26.48 -75.57
C THR A 688 -5.58 -25.19 -74.76
N ALA A 689 -6.50 -25.11 -73.80
CA ALA A 689 -6.69 -23.99 -72.90
C ALA A 689 -6.10 -24.26 -71.51
N THR A 690 -5.51 -23.22 -70.88
CA THR A 690 -5.24 -23.20 -69.44
C THR A 690 -6.31 -22.38 -68.73
N THR A 691 -6.60 -22.67 -67.46
CA THR A 691 -7.60 -21.91 -66.68
C THR A 691 -7.10 -20.56 -66.19
N GLY A 692 -5.79 -20.28 -66.26
CA GLY A 692 -5.16 -19.17 -65.54
C GLY A 692 -5.09 -19.43 -64.04
N SER A 693 -4.95 -18.37 -63.24
CA SER A 693 -4.95 -18.44 -61.77
C SER A 693 -6.17 -17.71 -61.20
N TRP A 694 -6.72 -18.28 -60.13
CA TRP A 694 -7.93 -17.79 -59.48
C TRP A 694 -7.74 -17.81 -57.97
N SER A 695 -8.21 -16.76 -57.29
CA SER A 695 -8.43 -16.75 -55.85
C SER A 695 -9.88 -17.11 -55.53
N GLY A 696 -10.22 -17.19 -54.24
CA GLY A 696 -11.55 -17.56 -53.74
C GLY A 696 -11.52 -18.81 -52.88
N TYR A 697 -12.47 -18.92 -51.96
CA TYR A 697 -12.62 -20.08 -51.07
C TYR A 697 -14.10 -20.42 -50.86
N PRO A 698 -14.52 -21.69 -50.96
CA PRO A 698 -13.73 -22.88 -51.28
C PRO A 698 -13.06 -22.85 -52.67
N THR A 699 -12.07 -23.72 -52.90
CA THR A 699 -11.31 -23.76 -54.16
C THR A 699 -12.25 -23.80 -55.37
N PRO A 700 -12.11 -22.89 -56.34
CA PRO A 700 -13.01 -22.83 -57.48
C PRO A 700 -12.94 -24.07 -58.39
N THR A 701 -14.07 -24.47 -58.96
CA THR A 701 -14.17 -25.41 -60.07
C THR A 701 -14.35 -24.66 -61.39
N PHE A 702 -13.94 -25.26 -62.51
CA PHE A 702 -13.87 -24.58 -63.81
C PHE A 702 -14.72 -25.24 -64.88
N THR A 703 -15.41 -24.43 -65.67
CA THR A 703 -16.05 -24.83 -66.92
C THR A 703 -15.50 -24.00 -68.09
N TYR A 704 -15.51 -24.58 -69.29
CA TYR A 704 -14.95 -23.99 -70.50
C TYR A 704 -16.06 -23.72 -71.50
N GLN A 705 -15.90 -22.66 -72.30
CA GLN A 705 -16.69 -22.43 -73.49
C GLN A 705 -15.78 -21.85 -74.58
N TRP A 706 -15.51 -22.63 -75.63
CA TRP A 706 -14.80 -22.14 -76.80
C TRP A 706 -15.69 -21.24 -77.63
N GLN A 707 -15.10 -20.21 -78.19
CA GLN A 707 -15.76 -19.20 -78.99
C GLN A 707 -15.00 -19.00 -80.29
N ARG A 708 -15.74 -18.86 -81.38
CA ARG A 708 -15.23 -18.48 -82.69
C ARG A 708 -15.32 -16.97 -82.81
N CYS A 709 -14.18 -16.33 -82.95
CA CYS A 709 -14.06 -14.90 -83.11
C CYS A 709 -13.79 -14.53 -84.57
N ASP A 710 -14.16 -13.32 -84.95
CA ASP A 710 -13.70 -12.73 -86.20
C ASP A 710 -12.15 -12.60 -86.24
N GLN A 711 -11.62 -12.17 -87.39
CA GLN A 711 -10.17 -12.02 -87.57
C GLN A 711 -9.53 -10.98 -86.63
N SER A 712 -10.32 -10.00 -86.14
CA SER A 712 -9.86 -9.02 -85.16
C SER A 712 -9.73 -9.62 -83.76
N GLY A 713 -10.53 -10.66 -83.46
CA GLY A 713 -10.59 -11.30 -82.15
C GLY A 713 -11.51 -10.58 -81.15
N LEU A 714 -12.33 -9.62 -81.62
CA LEU A 714 -13.19 -8.78 -80.76
C LEU A 714 -14.65 -9.26 -80.70
N ASN A 715 -15.17 -9.81 -81.80
CA ASN A 715 -16.54 -10.31 -81.85
C ASN A 715 -16.53 -11.84 -81.85
N CYS A 716 -16.94 -12.45 -80.74
CA CYS A 716 -16.85 -13.88 -80.51
C CYS A 716 -18.23 -14.51 -80.27
N ASN A 717 -18.48 -15.65 -80.90
CA ASN A 717 -19.70 -16.44 -80.72
C ASN A 717 -19.36 -17.81 -80.14
N ALA A 718 -20.15 -18.28 -79.18
CA ALA A 718 -19.97 -19.59 -78.58
C ALA A 718 -20.06 -20.72 -79.63
N ILE A 719 -19.11 -21.63 -79.60
CA ILE A 719 -19.13 -22.85 -80.42
C ILE A 719 -19.93 -23.90 -79.64
N SER A 720 -21.07 -24.29 -80.20
CA SER A 720 -21.98 -25.25 -79.55
C SER A 720 -21.26 -26.57 -79.20
N GLY A 721 -21.38 -27.01 -77.96
CA GLY A 721 -20.80 -28.27 -77.45
C GLY A 721 -19.29 -28.23 -77.17
N ALA A 722 -18.60 -27.12 -77.46
CA ALA A 722 -17.17 -26.99 -77.23
C ALA A 722 -16.87 -26.54 -75.79
N THR A 723 -17.05 -27.45 -74.83
CA THR A 723 -16.96 -27.18 -73.39
C THR A 723 -15.81 -27.92 -72.69
N THR A 724 -14.89 -28.49 -73.46
CA THR A 724 -13.72 -29.22 -72.97
C THR A 724 -12.46 -28.32 -72.91
N PRO A 725 -11.43 -28.68 -72.13
CA PRO A 725 -10.16 -27.94 -72.10
C PRO A 725 -9.42 -27.90 -73.44
N THR A 726 -9.78 -28.78 -74.38
CA THR A 726 -9.20 -28.85 -75.73
C THR A 726 -10.28 -28.67 -76.80
N TYR A 727 -9.88 -28.20 -77.98
CA TYR A 727 -10.74 -28.06 -79.15
C TYR A 727 -10.00 -28.39 -80.44
N THR A 728 -10.49 -29.37 -81.21
CA THR A 728 -9.94 -29.72 -82.52
C THR A 728 -10.51 -28.79 -83.60
N LEU A 729 -9.62 -28.16 -84.36
CA LEU A 729 -9.96 -27.19 -85.38
C LEU A 729 -10.63 -27.85 -86.57
N LEU A 730 -11.86 -27.44 -86.84
CA LEU A 730 -12.69 -27.91 -87.93
C LEU A 730 -12.51 -27.04 -89.17
N SER A 731 -13.05 -27.47 -90.31
CA SER A 731 -13.07 -26.67 -91.54
C SER A 731 -13.77 -25.32 -91.35
N ALA A 732 -14.79 -25.25 -90.49
CA ALA A 732 -15.54 -24.03 -90.19
C ALA A 732 -14.75 -22.99 -89.38
N ASP A 733 -13.59 -23.36 -88.84
CA ASP A 733 -12.72 -22.45 -88.08
C ASP A 733 -11.65 -21.79 -88.96
N VAL A 734 -11.45 -22.28 -90.19
CA VAL A 734 -10.49 -21.71 -91.14
C VAL A 734 -10.83 -20.24 -91.40
N GLY A 735 -9.85 -19.36 -91.21
CA GLY A 735 -10.03 -17.91 -91.33
C GLY A 735 -10.57 -17.19 -90.08
N ALA A 736 -10.91 -17.90 -89.00
CA ALA A 736 -11.32 -17.34 -87.71
C ALA A 736 -10.18 -17.41 -86.66
N LYS A 737 -10.34 -16.67 -85.55
CA LYS A 737 -9.56 -16.87 -84.32
C LYS A 737 -10.41 -17.57 -83.26
N LEU A 738 -9.78 -18.27 -82.33
CA LEU A 738 -10.45 -18.98 -81.25
C LEU A 738 -10.15 -18.30 -79.91
N MET A 739 -11.16 -18.15 -79.07
CA MET A 739 -11.07 -17.68 -77.68
C MET A 739 -11.74 -18.70 -76.77
N VAL A 740 -11.34 -18.76 -75.50
CA VAL A 740 -12.04 -19.55 -74.48
C VAL A 740 -12.46 -18.67 -73.31
N THR A 741 -13.71 -18.81 -72.89
CA THR A 741 -14.23 -18.26 -71.63
C THR A 741 -14.17 -19.34 -70.56
N ILE A 742 -13.54 -19.02 -69.44
CA ILE A 742 -13.49 -19.86 -68.24
C ILE A 742 -14.44 -19.29 -67.21
N THR A 743 -15.39 -20.10 -66.74
CA THR A 743 -16.22 -19.75 -65.58
C THR A 743 -15.68 -20.50 -64.37
N ALA A 744 -15.21 -19.76 -63.37
CA ALA A 744 -14.82 -20.31 -62.08
C ALA A 744 -16.01 -20.21 -61.12
N SER A 745 -16.34 -21.29 -60.41
CA SER A 745 -17.47 -21.34 -59.48
C SER A 745 -17.06 -21.97 -58.14
N ASN A 746 -17.58 -21.45 -57.04
CA ASN A 746 -17.56 -22.10 -55.73
C ASN A 746 -18.89 -21.83 -55.01
N SER A 747 -19.02 -22.27 -53.75
CA SER A 747 -20.25 -22.06 -52.97
C SER A 747 -20.52 -20.60 -52.61
N ALA A 748 -19.55 -19.69 -52.77
CA ALA A 748 -19.70 -18.26 -52.52
C ALA A 748 -20.07 -17.45 -53.77
N GLY A 749 -19.94 -18.02 -54.98
CA GLY A 749 -20.35 -17.37 -56.22
C GLY A 749 -19.64 -17.90 -57.47
N ASN A 750 -19.80 -17.18 -58.58
CA ASN A 750 -19.14 -17.48 -59.86
C ASN A 750 -18.59 -16.20 -60.51
N THR A 751 -17.49 -16.36 -61.25
CA THR A 751 -16.83 -15.28 -62.01
C THR A 751 -16.27 -15.82 -63.32
N GLN A 752 -16.26 -15.01 -64.37
CA GLN A 752 -15.78 -15.38 -65.71
C GLN A 752 -14.50 -14.63 -66.10
N ALA A 753 -13.64 -15.28 -66.88
CA ALA A 753 -12.48 -14.67 -67.51
C ALA A 753 -12.25 -15.25 -68.91
N ASN A 754 -11.80 -14.41 -69.84
CA ASN A 754 -11.54 -14.79 -71.22
C ASN A 754 -10.03 -14.92 -71.48
N SER A 755 -9.64 -15.84 -72.37
CA SER A 755 -8.29 -15.87 -72.92
C SER A 755 -8.07 -14.77 -73.95
N SER A 756 -6.80 -14.53 -74.31
CA SER A 756 -6.48 -13.90 -75.58
C SER A 756 -6.92 -14.79 -76.76
N ALA A 757 -7.25 -14.18 -77.89
CA ALA A 757 -7.60 -14.92 -79.11
C ALA A 757 -6.37 -15.62 -79.74
N SER A 758 -6.56 -16.77 -80.38
CA SER A 758 -5.51 -17.54 -81.07
C SER A 758 -4.99 -16.87 -82.35
N ALA A 759 -3.98 -17.48 -82.99
CA ALA A 759 -3.67 -17.20 -84.39
C ALA A 759 -4.83 -17.63 -85.32
N VAL A 760 -4.86 -17.09 -86.55
CA VAL A 760 -5.85 -17.42 -87.59
C VAL A 760 -5.59 -18.82 -88.14
N VAL A 761 -6.65 -19.62 -88.38
CA VAL A 761 -6.54 -21.04 -88.78
C VAL A 761 -6.28 -21.25 -90.30
N ILE A 762 -5.34 -22.15 -90.70
CA ILE A 762 -4.89 -22.45 -92.10
C ILE A 762 -5.04 -23.94 -92.58
N ALA A 763 -4.70 -24.29 -93.86
CA ALA A 763 -4.86 -25.64 -94.53
C ALA A 763 -3.52 -26.46 -94.81
N ALA A 764 -3.52 -27.69 -95.42
CA ALA A 764 -2.37 -28.69 -95.52
C ALA A 764 -1.64 -28.91 -96.93
N ALA A 765 -0.44 -29.60 -97.07
CA ALA A 765 0.59 -29.49 -98.19
C ALA A 765 1.08 -30.76 -99.05
N GLY A 766 1.84 -30.59 -100.20
CA GLY A 766 2.33 -31.57 -101.27
C GLY A 766 3.85 -32.03 -101.30
N PRO A 767 4.49 -32.49 -102.43
CA PRO A 767 5.87 -33.06 -102.51
C PRO A 767 6.98 -32.00 -102.38
N LEU A 768 8.13 -32.40 -101.83
CA LEU A 768 9.20 -31.49 -101.37
C LEU A 768 10.59 -31.81 -101.94
N THR A 769 10.78 -32.94 -102.63
CA THR A 769 12.08 -33.41 -103.16
C THR A 769 12.22 -33.25 -104.68
N PRO A 770 13.45 -33.10 -105.20
CA PRO A 770 13.69 -32.78 -106.61
C PRO A 770 13.37 -33.94 -107.58
N LEU A 771 13.23 -33.57 -108.85
CA LEU A 771 13.17 -34.51 -109.99
C LEU A 771 14.53 -35.19 -110.18
N LEU A 772 14.54 -36.52 -110.36
CA LEU A 772 15.76 -37.32 -110.51
C LEU A 772 16.02 -37.75 -111.97
N ASP A 773 14.97 -38.09 -112.73
CA ASP A 773 15.05 -38.37 -114.17
C ASP A 773 13.71 -38.05 -114.84
N ASP A 774 13.76 -37.44 -116.02
CA ASP A 774 12.62 -37.11 -116.87
C ASP A 774 12.48 -38.03 -118.10
N PHE A 775 13.46 -38.92 -118.31
CA PHE A 775 13.54 -39.85 -119.43
C PHE A 775 13.61 -39.18 -120.82
N ALA A 776 14.05 -37.92 -120.91
CA ALA A 776 14.14 -37.14 -122.15
C ALA A 776 15.35 -37.52 -123.05
N ARG A 777 15.29 -38.70 -123.68
CA ARG A 777 16.35 -39.20 -124.61
C ARG A 777 15.78 -40.10 -125.73
N PRO A 778 16.54 -40.38 -126.82
CA PRO A 778 16.03 -41.11 -127.99
C PRO A 778 15.52 -42.52 -127.69
N ASN A 779 14.63 -43.02 -128.54
CA ASN A 779 14.05 -44.36 -128.36
C ASN A 779 15.13 -45.46 -128.37
N ASN A 780 14.96 -46.46 -127.51
CA ASN A 780 15.86 -47.63 -127.39
C ASN A 780 17.33 -47.30 -127.10
N SER A 781 17.64 -46.15 -126.48
CA SER A 781 19.02 -45.70 -126.20
C SER A 781 19.74 -46.43 -125.05
N GLY A 782 19.38 -47.67 -124.72
CA GLY A 782 19.95 -48.44 -123.61
C GLY A 782 19.20 -48.26 -122.27
N PRO A 783 19.78 -48.70 -121.12
CA PRO A 783 19.11 -48.69 -119.82
C PRO A 783 18.66 -47.27 -119.41
N PRO A 784 17.87 -47.12 -118.32
CA PRO A 784 17.29 -45.84 -117.89
C PRO A 784 18.27 -44.72 -117.48
N GLY A 785 19.45 -44.59 -118.10
CA GLY A 785 20.45 -43.58 -117.81
C GLY A 785 21.56 -44.10 -116.91
N PRO A 786 22.69 -43.37 -116.80
CA PRO A 786 23.85 -43.77 -115.99
C PRO A 786 23.54 -43.86 -114.48
N ASN A 787 22.45 -43.24 -114.04
CA ASN A 787 22.01 -43.20 -112.65
C ASN A 787 21.03 -44.31 -112.27
N TRP A 788 20.90 -45.36 -113.09
CA TRP A 788 20.00 -46.48 -112.82
C TRP A 788 20.70 -47.81 -113.03
N THR A 789 20.57 -48.68 -112.04
CA THR A 789 21.14 -50.03 -112.08
C THR A 789 20.03 -51.06 -112.03
N HIS A 790 20.21 -52.18 -112.72
CA HIS A 790 19.25 -53.28 -112.74
C HIS A 790 19.22 -54.00 -111.38
N MET A 791 18.02 -54.40 -110.93
CA MET A 791 17.84 -55.24 -109.74
C MET A 791 17.81 -56.72 -110.13
N GLN A 792 18.74 -57.55 -109.62
CA GLN A 792 18.67 -59.01 -109.80
C GLN A 792 17.76 -59.62 -108.72
N VAL A 793 16.50 -59.86 -109.07
CA VAL A 793 15.55 -60.58 -108.19
C VAL A 793 15.16 -61.91 -108.84
N SER A 794 15.16 -62.98 -108.05
CA SER A 794 15.18 -64.39 -108.47
C SER A 794 13.88 -64.91 -109.11
N SER A 795 13.49 -64.39 -110.28
CA SER A 795 12.51 -65.03 -111.16
C SER A 795 12.87 -64.82 -112.65
N THR A 796 13.65 -65.77 -113.17
CA THR A 796 13.73 -66.27 -114.56
C THR A 796 13.55 -65.29 -115.73
N GLY A 797 14.42 -64.30 -115.85
CA GLY A 797 14.62 -63.59 -117.12
C GLY A 797 15.95 -62.83 -117.13
N PRO A 798 16.95 -63.23 -117.95
CA PRO A 798 18.23 -62.54 -118.00
C PRO A 798 18.28 -61.55 -119.19
N THR A 799 17.53 -60.44 -119.20
CA THR A 799 17.77 -59.29 -120.11
C THR A 799 17.20 -57.97 -119.61
N ASN A 800 17.91 -56.86 -119.89
CA ASN A 800 17.46 -55.47 -119.69
C ASN A 800 16.27 -55.14 -120.59
N ASP A 801 15.07 -55.02 -120.02
CA ASP A 801 13.83 -54.90 -120.80
C ASP A 801 13.04 -53.59 -120.59
N LEU A 802 13.59 -52.58 -119.89
CA LEU A 802 13.09 -51.19 -119.99
C LEU A 802 13.73 -50.49 -121.19
N PHE A 803 12.90 -49.85 -121.99
CA PHE A 803 13.32 -49.03 -123.10
C PHE A 803 12.51 -47.74 -123.11
N ILE A 804 13.11 -46.72 -123.73
CA ILE A 804 12.47 -45.43 -123.87
C ILE A 804 11.69 -45.43 -125.17
N ILE A 805 10.41 -45.08 -125.09
CA ILE A 805 9.56 -44.79 -126.25
C ILE A 805 8.95 -43.41 -126.04
N ASN A 806 9.22 -42.50 -126.96
CA ASN A 806 8.70 -41.14 -126.99
C ASN A 806 8.95 -40.39 -125.67
N GLN A 807 10.17 -40.47 -125.14
CA GLN A 807 10.58 -39.86 -123.86
C GLN A 807 9.85 -40.41 -122.62
N GLN A 808 9.26 -41.59 -122.74
CA GLN A 808 8.60 -42.28 -121.63
C GLN A 808 9.24 -43.63 -121.43
N ILE A 809 9.39 -44.02 -120.17
CA ILE A 809 9.91 -45.34 -119.82
C ILE A 809 8.80 -46.38 -119.90
N THR A 810 9.08 -47.52 -120.54
CA THR A 810 8.16 -48.65 -120.69
C THR A 810 8.91 -49.97 -120.66
N GLY A 811 8.26 -51.04 -120.20
CA GLY A 811 8.79 -52.40 -120.24
C GLY A 811 8.44 -53.15 -121.52
N ARG A 812 9.10 -54.30 -121.73
CA ARG A 812 8.71 -55.27 -122.76
C ARG A 812 7.50 -56.06 -122.30
N SER A 813 6.59 -56.35 -123.23
CA SER A 813 5.42 -57.19 -122.95
C SER A 813 5.85 -58.58 -122.46
N GLY A 814 5.31 -59.00 -121.32
CA GLY A 814 5.58 -60.31 -120.72
C GLY A 814 6.86 -60.42 -119.89
N SER A 815 7.57 -59.32 -119.61
CA SER A 815 8.73 -59.31 -118.70
C SER A 815 8.60 -58.33 -117.53
N ASN A 816 9.42 -58.54 -116.49
CA ASN A 816 9.53 -57.66 -115.33
C ASN A 816 10.74 -56.74 -115.49
N ALA A 817 10.56 -55.49 -115.09
CA ALA A 817 11.55 -54.45 -115.18
C ALA A 817 11.73 -53.78 -113.81
N ASP A 818 12.85 -54.08 -113.16
CA ASP A 818 13.14 -53.63 -111.80
C ASP A 818 14.46 -52.84 -111.79
N TYR A 819 14.37 -51.53 -111.50
CA TYR A 819 15.53 -50.65 -111.44
C TYR A 819 15.58 -49.90 -110.11
N TRP A 820 16.80 -49.53 -109.73
CA TRP A 820 17.07 -48.73 -108.54
C TRP A 820 18.06 -47.63 -108.85
N ASN A 821 17.96 -46.55 -108.07
CA ASN A 821 18.93 -45.47 -108.10
C ASN A 821 20.13 -45.83 -107.20
N PRO A 822 21.39 -45.77 -107.68
CA PRO A 822 22.57 -46.20 -106.95
C PRO A 822 22.90 -45.34 -105.70
N GLN A 823 22.23 -44.21 -105.53
CA GLN A 823 22.35 -43.36 -104.34
C GLN A 823 21.36 -43.77 -103.25
N ALA A 824 21.83 -43.81 -102.00
CA ALA A 824 20.98 -44.05 -100.83
C ALA A 824 20.32 -42.75 -100.34
N TYR A 825 19.04 -42.84 -99.99
CA TYR A 825 18.21 -41.75 -99.49
C TYR A 825 17.51 -42.14 -98.19
N GLY A 826 17.33 -41.18 -97.30
CA GLY A 826 16.71 -41.38 -95.99
C GLY A 826 17.65 -41.12 -94.82
N PRO A 827 17.21 -41.40 -93.58
CA PRO A 827 16.02 -42.18 -93.25
C PRO A 827 14.71 -41.48 -93.66
N ASN A 828 14.50 -40.19 -93.40
CA ASN A 828 13.32 -39.50 -93.94
C ASN A 828 13.48 -39.32 -95.44
N SER A 829 12.62 -39.91 -96.25
CA SER A 829 12.72 -39.84 -97.69
C SER A 829 11.37 -39.94 -98.34
N GLU A 830 11.28 -39.40 -99.54
CA GLU A 830 10.11 -39.58 -100.39
C GLU A 830 10.54 -39.94 -101.80
N VAL A 831 9.60 -40.52 -102.52
CA VAL A 831 9.71 -40.87 -103.93
C VAL A 831 8.38 -40.55 -104.59
N TRP A 832 8.45 -40.00 -105.79
CA TRP A 832 7.27 -39.62 -106.53
C TRP A 832 7.45 -39.85 -108.02
N LEU A 833 6.33 -40.04 -108.72
CA LEU A 833 6.32 -40.22 -110.17
C LEU A 833 5.08 -39.61 -110.81
N THR A 834 5.17 -39.38 -112.12
CA THR A 834 4.07 -38.96 -112.97
C THR A 834 3.70 -40.06 -113.96
N VAL A 835 2.40 -40.41 -114.01
CA VAL A 835 1.86 -41.43 -114.92
C VAL A 835 1.63 -40.81 -116.30
N ALA A 836 2.27 -41.35 -117.33
CA ALA A 836 2.14 -40.87 -118.71
C ALA A 836 1.04 -41.60 -119.47
N VAL A 837 1.04 -42.94 -119.38
CA VAL A 837 0.02 -43.83 -119.91
C VAL A 837 -0.37 -44.78 -118.81
N LYS A 838 -1.68 -44.81 -118.48
CA LYS A 838 -2.20 -45.64 -117.39
C LYS A 838 -2.14 -47.13 -117.75
N PRO A 839 -2.09 -48.03 -116.75
CA PRO A 839 -2.25 -49.46 -117.00
C PRO A 839 -3.63 -49.79 -117.58
N ASN A 840 -3.67 -50.82 -118.44
CA ASN A 840 -4.88 -51.28 -119.12
C ASN A 840 -5.04 -52.82 -119.15
N VAL A 841 -4.10 -53.55 -118.54
CA VAL A 841 -4.14 -55.01 -118.38
C VAL A 841 -4.38 -55.33 -116.90
N ASP A 842 -5.25 -56.31 -116.63
CA ASP A 842 -5.56 -56.70 -115.26
C ASP A 842 -4.33 -57.10 -114.47
N LEU A 843 -4.27 -56.58 -113.23
CA LEU A 843 -3.19 -56.79 -112.27
C LEU A 843 -1.84 -56.17 -112.65
N ASP A 844 -1.81 -55.30 -113.66
CA ASP A 844 -0.60 -54.57 -114.06
C ASP A 844 -0.32 -53.41 -113.06
N PRO A 845 0.82 -53.42 -112.32
CA PRO A 845 1.04 -52.49 -111.24
C PRO A 845 1.98 -51.31 -111.58
N VAL A 846 1.79 -50.20 -110.87
CA VAL A 846 2.81 -49.15 -110.72
C VAL A 846 3.35 -49.22 -109.30
N VAL A 847 4.67 -49.32 -109.15
CA VAL A 847 5.29 -49.55 -107.83
C VAL A 847 6.38 -48.52 -107.55
N LEU A 848 6.26 -47.84 -106.42
CA LEU A 848 7.28 -46.93 -105.88
C LEU A 848 7.96 -47.60 -104.68
N GLY A 849 9.28 -47.69 -104.70
CA GLY A 849 10.07 -48.29 -103.64
C GLY A 849 10.87 -47.27 -102.81
N LEU A 850 10.88 -47.45 -101.49
CA LEU A 850 11.67 -46.66 -100.54
C LEU A 850 12.54 -47.55 -99.66
N ARG A 851 13.70 -47.02 -99.27
CA ARG A 851 14.64 -47.61 -98.29
C ARG A 851 15.02 -49.06 -98.60
N PHE A 852 15.19 -49.39 -99.88
CA PHE A 852 15.65 -50.72 -100.27
C PHE A 852 17.09 -50.99 -99.78
N GLN A 853 17.35 -52.21 -99.32
CA GLN A 853 18.64 -52.73 -98.91
C GLN A 853 19.07 -53.83 -99.88
N ASN A 854 20.33 -53.81 -100.30
CA ASN A 854 20.93 -54.77 -101.25
C ASN A 854 20.12 -55.00 -102.55
N PRO A 855 19.70 -53.96 -103.29
CA PRO A 855 18.78 -54.07 -104.43
C PRO A 855 19.33 -54.87 -105.62
N GLY A 856 20.65 -55.10 -105.70
CA GLY A 856 21.29 -55.92 -106.73
C GLY A 856 21.39 -57.42 -106.41
N ALA A 857 20.87 -57.88 -105.27
CA ALA A 857 20.94 -59.27 -104.84
C ALA A 857 19.54 -59.92 -104.76
N ALA A 858 19.50 -61.25 -104.89
CA ALA A 858 18.25 -62.01 -104.85
C ALA A 858 17.43 -61.83 -103.55
N ASN A 859 18.06 -61.35 -102.47
CA ASN A 859 17.47 -61.10 -101.15
C ASN A 859 17.09 -59.63 -100.88
N ALA A 860 16.95 -58.79 -101.91
CA ALA A 860 16.58 -57.38 -101.77
C ALA A 860 15.33 -57.17 -100.87
N SER A 861 15.42 -56.21 -99.94
CA SER A 861 14.37 -55.93 -98.94
C SER A 861 14.10 -54.42 -98.84
N GLY A 862 12.85 -54.00 -98.64
CA GLY A 862 12.49 -52.57 -98.60
C GLY A 862 10.97 -52.32 -98.56
N TYR A 863 10.56 -51.04 -98.51
CA TYR A 863 9.15 -50.65 -98.57
C TYR A 863 8.72 -50.42 -100.02
N GLN A 864 7.48 -50.79 -100.34
CA GLN A 864 6.89 -50.53 -101.63
C GLN A 864 5.45 -50.03 -101.50
N ALA A 865 5.12 -49.00 -102.27
CA ALA A 865 3.75 -48.58 -102.51
C ALA A 865 3.31 -49.08 -103.89
N TYR A 866 2.15 -49.73 -103.93
CA TYR A 866 1.55 -50.30 -105.12
C TYR A 866 0.31 -49.50 -105.51
N TYR A 867 0.16 -49.32 -106.81
CA TYR A 867 -1.12 -49.21 -107.49
C TYR A 867 -1.31 -50.46 -108.35
N ILE A 868 -2.51 -51.04 -108.35
CA ILE A 868 -2.88 -52.23 -109.12
C ILE A 868 -4.17 -51.92 -109.88
N PHE A 869 -4.11 -52.00 -111.21
CA PHE A 869 -5.28 -51.83 -112.07
C PHE A 869 -6.17 -53.08 -112.06
N ARG A 870 -7.48 -52.86 -111.99
CA ARG A 870 -8.51 -53.91 -112.12
C ARG A 870 -9.61 -53.44 -113.08
N SER A 871 -9.82 -54.18 -114.15
CA SER A 871 -10.77 -53.94 -115.23
C SER A 871 -12.23 -54.10 -114.79
N SER A 872 -12.46 -54.93 -113.78
CA SER A 872 -13.78 -55.31 -113.27
C SER A 872 -13.99 -54.96 -111.78
N GLN A 873 -13.05 -54.27 -111.13
CA GLN A 873 -13.11 -53.87 -109.71
C GLN A 873 -12.48 -52.49 -109.50
N ALA A 874 -12.73 -51.82 -108.37
CA ALA A 874 -12.04 -50.58 -108.03
C ALA A 874 -10.52 -50.84 -107.93
N ASP A 875 -9.71 -49.90 -108.43
CA ASP A 875 -8.27 -50.05 -108.38
C ASP A 875 -7.75 -50.11 -106.95
N GLN A 876 -6.66 -50.84 -106.74
CA GLN A 876 -6.15 -51.10 -105.40
C GLN A 876 -4.85 -50.36 -105.16
N TYR A 877 -4.76 -49.68 -104.02
CA TYR A 877 -3.53 -49.08 -103.52
C TYR A 877 -3.07 -49.83 -102.28
N LYS A 878 -1.76 -50.09 -102.18
CA LYS A 878 -1.18 -50.77 -101.01
C LYS A 878 0.15 -50.16 -100.63
N ILE A 879 0.50 -50.29 -99.35
CA ILE A 879 1.87 -50.19 -98.86
C ILE A 879 2.24 -51.57 -98.33
N ILE A 880 3.40 -52.08 -98.73
CA ILE A 880 3.93 -53.35 -98.25
C ILE A 880 5.37 -53.19 -97.76
N ALA A 881 5.79 -54.11 -96.90
CA ALA A 881 7.19 -54.36 -96.56
C ALA A 881 7.63 -55.68 -97.21
N ARG A 882 8.76 -55.65 -97.92
CA ARG A 882 9.36 -56.83 -98.58
C ARG A 882 10.63 -57.23 -97.85
N THR A 883 10.77 -58.52 -97.50
CA THR A 883 11.90 -59.04 -96.71
C THR A 883 12.49 -60.30 -97.35
N ASN A 884 13.82 -60.39 -97.42
CA ASN A 884 14.59 -61.50 -98.02
C ASN A 884 14.25 -61.81 -99.49
N GLY A 885 13.79 -60.83 -100.26
CA GLY A 885 13.49 -60.98 -101.69
C GLY A 885 12.19 -61.73 -102.03
N THR A 886 11.71 -62.63 -101.17
CA THR A 886 10.54 -63.50 -101.44
C THR A 886 9.34 -63.26 -100.53
N THR A 887 9.51 -62.74 -99.31
CA THR A 887 8.40 -62.51 -98.37
C THR A 887 7.86 -61.08 -98.49
N SER A 888 6.52 -60.92 -98.53
CA SER A 888 5.85 -59.61 -98.63
C SER A 888 4.70 -59.49 -97.61
N THR A 889 4.72 -58.44 -96.79
CA THR A 889 3.69 -58.14 -95.77
C THR A 889 2.94 -56.86 -96.15
N THR A 890 1.60 -56.90 -96.23
CA THR A 890 0.80 -55.70 -96.50
C THR A 890 0.61 -54.89 -95.22
N LEU A 891 1.04 -53.62 -95.23
CA LEU A 891 0.97 -52.69 -94.09
C LEU A 891 -0.32 -51.86 -94.12
N ALA A 892 -0.73 -51.41 -95.30
CA ALA A 892 -2.00 -50.73 -95.50
C ALA A 892 -2.51 -50.98 -96.92
N SER A 893 -3.83 -51.02 -97.10
CA SER A 893 -4.47 -51.23 -98.40
C SER A 893 -5.82 -50.51 -98.45
N VAL A 894 -6.14 -49.91 -99.60
CA VAL A 894 -7.45 -49.31 -99.85
C VAL A 894 -7.85 -49.49 -101.31
N ASN A 895 -9.15 -49.62 -101.58
CA ASN A 895 -9.67 -49.48 -102.93
C ASN A 895 -9.82 -47.98 -103.22
N GLY A 896 -9.18 -47.49 -104.27
CA GLY A 896 -9.06 -46.07 -104.54
C GLY A 896 -9.42 -45.69 -105.98
N PRO A 897 -9.40 -44.39 -106.28
CA PRO A 897 -9.77 -43.89 -107.60
C PRO A 897 -8.76 -44.35 -108.67
N THR A 898 -9.23 -44.50 -109.91
CA THR A 898 -8.38 -44.93 -111.04
C THR A 898 -7.33 -43.89 -111.42
N LEU A 899 -6.11 -44.33 -111.75
CA LEU A 899 -5.04 -43.45 -112.25
C LEU A 899 -5.34 -42.96 -113.67
N LYS A 900 -5.10 -41.67 -113.90
CA LYS A 900 -5.22 -40.98 -115.17
C LYS A 900 -3.85 -40.53 -115.64
N ALA A 901 -3.71 -40.32 -116.95
CA ALA A 901 -2.53 -39.63 -117.49
C ALA A 901 -2.40 -38.25 -116.83
N GLY A 902 -1.20 -37.92 -116.33
CA GLY A 902 -0.89 -36.69 -115.61
C GLY A 902 -1.05 -36.77 -114.09
N ASP A 903 -1.64 -37.83 -113.53
CA ASP A 903 -1.67 -38.00 -112.08
C ASP A 903 -0.25 -38.23 -111.53
N GLN A 904 -0.05 -37.77 -110.29
CA GLN A 904 1.18 -38.01 -109.55
C GLN A 904 0.91 -38.89 -108.33
N LEU A 905 1.83 -39.81 -108.07
CA LEU A 905 1.88 -40.58 -106.84
C LEU A 905 3.11 -40.15 -106.05
N LEU A 906 2.91 -39.93 -104.75
CA LEU A 906 3.96 -39.62 -103.80
C LEU A 906 3.92 -40.64 -102.68
N PHE A 907 4.99 -41.40 -102.54
CA PHE A 907 5.21 -42.26 -101.39
C PHE A 907 6.27 -41.64 -100.50
N ARG A 908 5.95 -41.45 -99.21
CA ARG A 908 6.76 -40.70 -98.27
C ARG A 908 6.97 -41.50 -96.99
N ALA A 909 8.21 -41.53 -96.51
CA ALA A 909 8.60 -42.12 -95.24
C ALA A 909 9.21 -41.06 -94.33
N ILE A 910 8.54 -40.73 -93.21
CA ILE A 910 9.04 -39.84 -92.16
C ILE A 910 9.15 -40.65 -90.86
N GLY A 911 10.39 -40.96 -90.46
CA GLY A 911 10.68 -41.86 -89.36
C GLY A 911 10.11 -43.25 -89.68
N THR A 912 9.16 -43.70 -88.85
CA THR A 912 8.40 -44.95 -89.03
C THR A 912 7.08 -44.75 -89.77
N THR A 913 6.69 -43.51 -90.06
CA THR A 913 5.42 -43.19 -90.73
C THR A 913 5.59 -43.28 -92.24
N LEU A 914 4.70 -44.02 -92.88
CA LEU A 914 4.64 -44.24 -94.32
C LEU A 914 3.33 -43.67 -94.86
N GLU A 915 3.41 -42.75 -95.81
CA GLU A 915 2.25 -42.09 -96.41
C GLU A 915 2.24 -42.29 -97.92
N LEU A 916 1.11 -42.73 -98.47
CA LEU A 916 0.88 -42.72 -99.92
C LEU A 916 -0.12 -41.62 -100.24
N TRP A 917 0.27 -40.71 -101.11
CA TRP A 917 -0.53 -39.59 -101.58
C TRP A 917 -0.73 -39.67 -103.09
N ARG A 918 -1.84 -39.10 -103.56
CA ARG A 918 -2.12 -38.87 -104.97
C ARG A 918 -2.43 -37.40 -105.19
N SER A 919 -1.89 -36.86 -106.29
CA SER A 919 -2.33 -35.60 -106.86
C SER A 919 -3.12 -35.87 -108.12
N SER A 920 -4.31 -35.27 -108.20
CA SER A 920 -5.07 -35.13 -109.44
C SER A 920 -5.37 -33.64 -109.62
N THR A 921 -5.12 -33.11 -110.82
CA THR A 921 -5.28 -31.67 -111.15
C THR A 921 -4.53 -30.70 -110.20
N GLY A 922 -3.47 -31.16 -109.52
CA GLY A 922 -2.65 -30.34 -108.61
C GLY A 922 -3.07 -30.38 -107.13
N THR A 923 -4.17 -31.06 -106.78
CA THR A 923 -4.63 -31.18 -105.38
C THR A 923 -4.18 -32.50 -104.76
N TRP A 924 -3.50 -32.42 -103.62
CA TRP A 924 -2.96 -33.58 -102.91
C TRP A 924 -3.97 -34.20 -101.95
N THR A 925 -4.16 -35.50 -102.07
CA THR A 925 -4.99 -36.31 -101.18
C THR A 925 -4.19 -37.48 -100.63
N ARG A 926 -4.18 -37.68 -99.31
CA ARG A 926 -3.53 -38.85 -98.69
C ARG A 926 -4.43 -40.06 -98.87
N LEU A 927 -3.93 -41.07 -99.57
CA LEU A 927 -4.64 -42.32 -99.82
C LEU A 927 -4.40 -43.34 -98.69
N LEU A 928 -3.17 -43.45 -98.21
CA LEU A 928 -2.81 -44.38 -97.14
C LEU A 928 -1.87 -43.73 -96.14
N LEU A 929 -2.01 -44.17 -94.88
CA LEU A 929 -1.11 -43.91 -93.78
C LEU A 929 -0.84 -45.26 -93.11
N ALA A 930 0.44 -45.61 -92.95
CA ALA A 930 0.88 -46.79 -92.24
C ALA A 930 2.05 -46.43 -91.32
N THR A 931 2.32 -47.28 -90.34
CA THR A 931 3.49 -47.13 -89.47
C THR A 931 4.24 -48.45 -89.45
N ASP A 932 5.51 -48.43 -89.78
CA ASP A 932 6.38 -49.60 -89.76
C ASP A 932 7.84 -49.19 -89.51
N SER A 933 8.57 -50.03 -88.76
CA SER A 933 9.96 -49.76 -88.36
C SER A 933 10.96 -50.78 -88.91
N THR A 934 10.54 -51.67 -89.82
CA THR A 934 11.36 -52.75 -90.39
C THR A 934 12.59 -52.22 -91.14
N PHE A 935 12.47 -51.07 -91.84
CA PHE A 935 13.58 -50.43 -92.55
C PHE A 935 13.82 -49.00 -92.02
N PRO A 936 14.56 -48.86 -90.90
CA PRO A 936 14.76 -47.58 -90.23
C PRO A 936 15.89 -46.75 -90.83
N SER A 937 16.82 -47.36 -91.56
CA SER A 937 17.99 -46.71 -92.14
C SER A 937 17.73 -46.14 -93.53
N ALA A 938 18.62 -45.24 -93.98
CA ALA A 938 18.68 -44.84 -95.38
C ALA A 938 18.84 -46.06 -96.29
N GLY A 939 18.28 -45.98 -97.48
CA GLY A 939 18.35 -47.04 -98.48
C GLY A 939 17.98 -46.53 -99.86
N TYR A 940 17.87 -47.43 -100.81
CA TYR A 940 17.75 -47.05 -102.21
C TYR A 940 16.29 -46.82 -102.62
N LEU A 941 16.11 -45.93 -103.59
CA LEU A 941 14.82 -45.75 -104.27
C LEU A 941 14.70 -46.78 -105.39
N ASN A 942 13.50 -47.32 -105.56
CA ASN A 942 13.21 -48.32 -106.59
C ASN A 942 11.99 -47.89 -107.41
N LEU A 943 12.05 -48.20 -108.71
CA LEU A 943 10.92 -48.18 -109.61
C LEU A 943 10.77 -49.56 -110.25
N THR A 944 9.55 -50.09 -110.19
CA THR A 944 9.23 -51.41 -110.73
C THR A 944 8.01 -51.32 -111.65
N GLN A 945 8.13 -51.96 -112.80
CA GLN A 945 7.06 -52.14 -113.78
C GLN A 945 6.99 -53.60 -114.24
N ARG A 946 5.77 -54.09 -114.55
CA ARG A 946 5.55 -55.41 -115.15
C ARG A 946 4.78 -55.28 -116.47
N ASN A 947 4.86 -56.29 -117.34
CA ASN A 947 4.01 -56.50 -118.52
C ASN A 947 3.95 -55.40 -119.62
N GLY A 948 4.74 -54.33 -119.53
CA GLY A 948 5.15 -53.49 -120.66
C GLY A 948 4.11 -52.54 -121.30
N ALA A 949 2.90 -52.40 -120.75
CA ALA A 949 1.87 -51.51 -121.30
C ALA A 949 1.84 -50.10 -120.67
N VAL A 950 2.26 -49.97 -119.40
CA VAL A 950 2.31 -48.69 -118.65
C VAL A 950 3.45 -47.81 -119.16
N ARG A 951 3.26 -46.48 -119.18
CA ARG A 951 4.35 -45.53 -119.45
C ARG A 951 4.44 -44.46 -118.38
N LEU A 952 5.66 -44.15 -117.94
CA LEU A 952 5.96 -43.14 -116.92
C LEU A 952 6.84 -42.03 -117.52
N THR A 953 6.69 -40.79 -117.06
CA THR A 953 7.27 -39.60 -117.73
C THR A 953 7.98 -38.60 -116.80
N SER A 954 8.08 -38.88 -115.50
CA SER A 954 8.94 -38.15 -114.56
C SER A 954 9.08 -38.98 -113.29
N PHE A 955 10.28 -39.05 -112.73
CA PHE A 955 10.54 -39.71 -111.46
C PHE A 955 11.43 -38.83 -110.59
N GLY A 956 10.97 -38.56 -109.37
CA GLY A 956 11.69 -37.75 -108.40
C GLY A 956 11.71 -38.40 -107.03
N GLY A 957 12.50 -37.82 -106.15
CA GLY A 957 12.67 -38.35 -104.80
C GLY A 957 13.94 -37.84 -104.15
N GLY A 958 14.04 -38.04 -102.84
CA GLY A 958 15.16 -37.53 -102.08
C GLY A 958 15.04 -37.78 -100.59
N THR A 959 16.08 -37.37 -99.87
CA THR A 959 16.03 -37.26 -98.42
C THR A 959 15.24 -36.00 -98.06
N LEU A 960 14.28 -36.13 -97.15
CA LEU A 960 13.53 -35.01 -96.59
C LEU A 960 14.34 -34.33 -95.48
N PRO A 961 14.18 -33.00 -95.29
CA PRO A 961 14.88 -32.25 -94.23
C PRO A 961 14.69 -32.80 -92.82
#